data_AF-A0A3D0N198-F1
#
_entry.id   AF-A0A3D0N198-F1
#
_cell.length_a   1.000
_cell.length_b   1.000
_cell.length_c   1.000
_cell.angle_alpha   90.00
_cell.angle_beta   90.00
_cell.angle_gamma   90.00
#
_symmetry.space_group_name_H-M   'P 1'
#
loop_
_entity.id
_entity.type
_entity.pdbx_description
1 polymer ?
#
loop_
_entity_poly.entity_id
_entity_poly.type
_entity_poly.pdbx_seq_one_letter_code
_entity_poly.pdbx_strand_id
1 'polypeptide(L)'
;MNELNQIKYLLKDFCKEGYIDNEDRKMLFGLAKRYGIKDKEVEKLIRNELSEVKNLQVEKLFKVLEQPDAAIKVLEDNNPASSRFFPDLINIGGLEMAQYKNNDAFAFIPLTNMAGVCLIQNDHSMDANIMLQNMAVRLALSIPAKKTRFTFVDLAQSGLSFSNLSGLDERLYTLIDSAKKFESIVESLVKESSAFIFKEIGNKYNNYNEYFSKNKSTANPYHIFLISGLGGKMSEELPGNLYRLFSLASKAGLFFLINFEKRTFEFFLDHEPELIKALENHLFMYDLSERKCKSIIPDLDLWYNKIFNINHNAKIEFNNYHIGLINYEFDPVKYPKPVWNDNEVLPLDRPANDSIQNVFLKMGVDDTGEKLDIVIDDIRKNILLLSNGETANNSIFKHLLYLLASEYGPSEIEINCFGLNSDTFRFTQNLTHCSIIVSGKNPVYLEGFMQNLNVELQRRRDLFANAPVSISSYSEYRKISDDSLPRLFVLIQGLDEIISNASDLFSIELIEKLSQLLKDCNNFGIHFLIFIEPEEKILSMDLNQYDYRLFYLSDAAKSKSFANLSIPLCEHLKDPEKVLVFSLSDNKTDICTIKPKDEKSIFEHFSRIPDFSGPQHTEKLILNSFDVPQIGSIPDNQKPISEDGTIDLYIGASQWFTPDTNYKLTLPKNQTPNVMICGNDQKTCHSLLHSMQIQLADVCKITVLDFENQLQSSKMALDRCNILKSNAEFAELFDKFKDLAENSRNNPGVLSPQREVHLLFVVNTDKLMNHPDKNIIFSRLSYLLQNTSETGIRLFVQINDKSAFDDDHLTVFSKYTFGTSIICKGANESLLSSLTLMDYKIGIPEEGGKVLIETVNKRSDFVADPVKLYQIG
;
A
#
# COMPACT_ATOMS: atom_id res chain seq x y z
N MET A 1 -26.97 3.86 24.41
CA MET A 1 -26.12 2.67 24.15
C MET A 1 -26.59 1.56 25.08
N ASN A 2 -26.74 0.33 24.59
CA ASN A 2 -27.16 -0.82 25.39
C ASN A 2 -26.10 -1.14 26.47
N GLU A 3 -26.48 -1.43 27.71
CA GLU A 3 -25.56 -1.59 28.86
C GLU A 3 -24.54 -2.71 28.64
N LEU A 4 -24.93 -3.75 27.89
CA LEU A 4 -24.03 -4.82 27.41
C LEU A 4 -22.92 -4.30 26.48
N ASN A 5 -23.19 -3.25 25.70
CA ASN A 5 -22.20 -2.66 24.79
C ASN A 5 -21.13 -1.86 25.54
N GLN A 6 -21.47 -1.27 26.69
CA GLN A 6 -20.47 -0.60 27.55
C GLN A 6 -19.52 -1.62 28.18
N ILE A 7 -20.04 -2.76 28.63
CA ILE A 7 -19.21 -3.87 29.13
C ILE A 7 -18.32 -4.41 28.01
N LYS A 8 -18.86 -4.66 26.81
CA LYS A 8 -18.06 -5.10 25.65
C LYS A 8 -16.95 -4.11 25.29
N TYR A 9 -17.22 -2.80 25.35
CA TYR A 9 -16.24 -1.78 25.05
C TYR A 9 -15.08 -1.78 26.06
N LEU A 10 -15.39 -1.82 27.37
CA LEU A 10 -14.39 -1.97 28.43
C LEU A 10 -13.61 -3.28 28.30
N LEU A 11 -14.30 -4.38 27.95
CA LEU A 11 -13.69 -5.69 27.74
C LEU A 11 -12.63 -5.65 26.64
N LYS A 12 -12.92 -4.97 25.52
CA LYS A 12 -11.96 -4.79 24.42
C LYS A 12 -10.71 -4.04 24.88
N ASP A 13 -10.87 -3.07 25.77
CA ASP A 13 -9.76 -2.29 26.31
C ASP A 13 -8.89 -3.12 27.27
N PHE A 14 -9.53 -3.90 28.16
CA PHE A 14 -8.83 -4.78 29.10
C PHE A 14 -8.19 -6.01 28.45
N CYS A 15 -8.73 -6.49 27.33
CA CYS A 15 -8.24 -7.68 26.62
C CYS A 15 -7.21 -7.35 25.53
N LYS A 16 -6.77 -6.10 25.35
CA LYS A 16 -5.83 -5.66 24.29
C LYS A 16 -4.57 -6.53 24.16
N GLU A 17 -4.07 -7.04 25.28
CA GLU A 17 -2.84 -7.85 25.36
C GLU A 17 -3.10 -9.37 25.34
N GLY A 18 -4.32 -9.83 25.05
CA GLY A 18 -4.64 -11.27 24.99
C GLY A 18 -4.72 -11.97 26.36
N TYR A 19 -4.66 -11.22 27.45
CA TYR A 19 -4.99 -11.64 28.80
C TYR A 19 -5.77 -10.55 29.53
N ILE A 20 -6.36 -10.88 30.67
CA ILE A 20 -7.02 -9.92 31.58
C ILE A 20 -6.46 -10.12 32.98
N ASP A 21 -6.07 -9.05 33.65
CA ASP A 21 -5.57 -9.14 35.01
C ASP A 21 -6.71 -9.37 36.04
N ASN A 22 -6.33 -9.65 37.28
CA ASN A 22 -7.28 -9.97 38.33
C ASN A 22 -8.04 -8.75 38.89
N GLU A 23 -7.50 -7.53 38.76
CA GLU A 23 -8.12 -6.29 39.24
C GLU A 23 -9.21 -5.85 38.24
N ASP A 24 -8.88 -5.82 36.96
CA ASP A 24 -9.76 -5.50 35.84
C ASP A 24 -10.89 -6.52 35.72
N ARG A 25 -10.58 -7.81 35.90
CA ARG A 25 -11.61 -8.85 35.95
C ARG A 25 -12.60 -8.59 37.08
N LYS A 26 -12.13 -8.25 38.30
CA LYS A 26 -13.03 -7.91 39.41
C LYS A 26 -13.86 -6.67 39.13
N MET A 27 -13.28 -5.64 38.50
CA MET A 27 -13.99 -4.43 38.09
C MET A 27 -15.12 -4.75 37.09
N LEU A 28 -14.84 -5.62 36.12
CA LEU A 28 -15.79 -6.09 35.12
C LEU A 28 -16.98 -6.85 35.73
N PHE A 29 -16.71 -7.81 36.61
CA PHE A 29 -17.77 -8.54 37.33
C PHE A 29 -18.55 -7.60 38.28
N GLY A 30 -17.89 -6.62 38.89
CA GLY A 30 -18.52 -5.60 39.72
C GLY A 30 -19.49 -4.71 38.93
N LEU A 31 -19.10 -4.28 37.72
CA LEU A 31 -19.95 -3.52 36.80
C LEU A 31 -21.10 -4.36 36.25
N ALA A 32 -20.83 -5.59 35.81
CA ALA A 32 -21.86 -6.51 35.33
C ALA A 32 -22.96 -6.77 36.35
N LYS A 33 -22.57 -6.94 37.63
CA LYS A 33 -23.52 -7.10 38.73
C LYS A 33 -24.39 -5.86 38.96
N ARG A 34 -23.86 -4.65 38.77
CA ARG A 34 -24.64 -3.39 38.84
C ARG A 34 -25.66 -3.28 37.71
N TYR A 35 -25.36 -3.84 36.54
CA TYR A 35 -26.25 -3.89 35.39
C TYR A 35 -27.14 -5.14 35.33
N GLY A 36 -27.14 -6.00 36.37
CA GLY A 36 -27.99 -7.19 36.44
C GLY A 36 -27.58 -8.34 35.49
N ILE A 37 -26.37 -8.32 34.95
CA ILE A 37 -25.85 -9.35 34.03
C ILE A 37 -25.28 -10.52 34.85
N LYS A 38 -25.59 -11.75 34.43
CA LYS A 38 -25.16 -12.96 35.14
C LYS A 38 -23.68 -13.23 34.91
N ASP A 39 -22.98 -13.67 35.96
CA ASP A 39 -21.54 -14.00 35.92
C ASP A 39 -21.16 -14.94 34.76
N LYS A 40 -22.01 -15.94 34.46
CA LYS A 40 -21.79 -16.88 33.34
C LYS A 40 -21.75 -16.20 31.96
N GLU A 41 -22.53 -15.14 31.76
CA GLU A 41 -22.55 -14.40 30.49
C GLU A 41 -21.29 -13.54 30.34
N VAL A 42 -20.86 -12.89 31.43
CA VAL A 42 -19.60 -12.14 31.48
C VAL A 42 -18.42 -13.07 31.21
N GLU A 43 -18.42 -14.26 31.80
CA GLU A 43 -17.36 -15.24 31.59
C GLU A 43 -17.30 -15.77 30.16
N LYS A 44 -18.46 -15.93 29.52
CA LYS A 44 -18.56 -16.29 28.09
C LYS A 44 -18.05 -15.15 27.19
N LEU A 45 -18.38 -13.90 27.51
CA LEU A 45 -17.87 -12.71 26.82
C LEU A 45 -16.35 -12.60 26.93
N ILE A 46 -15.78 -12.77 28.13
CA ILE A 46 -14.32 -12.79 28.36
C ILE A 46 -13.66 -13.89 27.53
N ARG A 47 -14.20 -15.11 27.52
CA ARG A 47 -13.62 -16.21 26.72
C ARG A 47 -13.65 -15.91 25.22
N ASN A 48 -14.77 -15.38 24.72
CA ASN A 48 -14.90 -15.07 23.30
C ASN A 48 -13.94 -13.94 22.88
N GLU A 49 -13.89 -12.85 23.63
CA GLU A 49 -13.04 -11.71 23.29
C GLU A 49 -11.55 -12.05 23.41
N LEU A 50 -11.16 -12.80 24.46
CA LEU A 50 -9.78 -13.30 24.56
C LEU A 50 -9.44 -14.26 23.43
N SER A 51 -10.41 -15.05 22.93
CA SER A 51 -10.17 -15.91 21.77
C SER A 51 -10.04 -15.11 20.48
N GLU A 52 -10.85 -14.06 20.28
CA GLU A 52 -10.75 -13.16 19.13
C GLU A 52 -9.44 -12.37 19.15
N VAL A 53 -9.07 -11.78 20.28
CA VAL A 53 -7.80 -11.06 20.41
C VAL A 53 -6.61 -12.00 20.25
N LYS A 54 -6.64 -13.21 20.83
CA LYS A 54 -5.57 -14.20 20.60
C LYS A 54 -5.49 -14.61 19.13
N ASN A 55 -6.62 -14.84 18.46
CA ASN A 55 -6.62 -15.19 17.05
C ASN A 55 -6.08 -14.03 16.20
N LEU A 56 -6.48 -12.78 16.47
CA LEU A 56 -5.99 -11.57 15.78
C LEU A 56 -4.52 -11.25 16.10
N GLN A 57 -4.07 -11.47 17.32
CA GLN A 57 -2.66 -11.30 17.72
C GLN A 57 -1.79 -12.39 17.10
N VAL A 58 -2.29 -13.62 17.02
CA VAL A 58 -1.65 -14.73 16.33
C VAL A 58 -1.58 -14.42 14.82
N GLU A 59 -2.66 -13.92 14.20
CA GLU A 59 -2.66 -13.42 12.81
C GLU A 59 -1.69 -12.24 12.60
N LYS A 60 -1.57 -11.32 13.57
CA LYS A 60 -0.62 -10.20 13.51
C LYS A 60 0.82 -10.64 13.74
N LEU A 61 1.08 -11.58 14.64
CA LEU A 61 2.38 -12.24 14.77
C LEU A 61 2.73 -12.93 13.45
N PHE A 62 1.77 -13.57 12.80
CA PHE A 62 1.98 -14.24 11.51
C PHE A 62 2.22 -13.25 10.36
N LYS A 63 1.58 -12.07 10.35
CA LYS A 63 1.82 -11.01 9.35
C LYS A 63 3.14 -10.24 9.54
N VAL A 64 3.65 -10.14 10.76
CA VAL A 64 4.93 -9.47 11.05
C VAL A 64 6.14 -10.42 10.80
N LEU A 65 5.89 -11.71 10.58
CA LEU A 65 6.92 -12.74 10.43
C LEU A 65 7.13 -13.22 8.99
N GLU A 66 6.80 -12.38 8.02
CA GLU A 66 7.10 -12.60 6.60
C GLU A 66 8.56 -12.25 6.25
N GLN A 67 9.49 -12.60 7.14
CA GLN A 67 10.93 -12.61 6.90
C GLN A 67 11.53 -14.00 7.23
N PRO A 68 11.51 -14.98 6.31
CA PRO A 68 12.08 -16.31 6.56
C PRO A 68 13.62 -16.40 6.65
N ASP A 69 14.36 -15.38 6.19
CA ASP A 69 15.83 -15.41 6.05
C ASP A 69 16.57 -14.41 6.94
N ALA A 70 15.90 -13.39 7.48
CA ALA A 70 16.53 -12.45 8.41
C ALA A 70 16.28 -12.86 9.87
N ALA A 71 17.37 -12.95 10.64
CA ALA A 71 17.25 -12.84 12.06
C ALA A 71 16.76 -11.40 12.37
N ILE A 72 15.67 -11.26 13.12
CA ILE A 72 14.88 -10.03 13.21
C ILE A 72 15.54 -9.07 14.19
N LYS A 73 15.70 -7.82 13.81
CA LYS A 73 15.95 -6.72 14.77
C LYS A 73 14.60 -6.12 15.15
N VAL A 74 14.28 -6.07 16.44
CA VAL A 74 13.02 -5.48 16.90
C VAL A 74 13.20 -3.96 16.81
N LEU A 75 12.67 -3.37 15.74
CA LEU A 75 12.77 -1.95 15.48
C LEU A 75 11.93 -1.16 16.51
N GLU A 76 12.57 -0.24 17.24
CA GLU A 76 11.87 0.95 17.79
C GLU A 76 11.73 2.06 16.72
N ASP A 77 12.41 1.95 15.57
CA ASP A 77 12.36 2.93 14.47
C ASP A 77 12.15 2.25 13.10
N ASN A 78 11.13 2.70 12.38
CA ASN A 78 10.59 2.15 11.12
C ASN A 78 11.54 2.26 9.89
N ASN A 79 12.73 1.67 9.90
CA ASN A 79 13.58 1.65 8.70
C ASN A 79 14.40 0.35 8.56
N PRO A 80 13.91 -0.69 7.85
CA PRO A 80 14.56 -2.00 7.79
C PRO A 80 15.64 -2.17 6.70
N ALA A 81 15.81 -1.24 5.76
CA ALA A 81 16.51 -1.56 4.50
C ALA A 81 18.03 -1.27 4.46
N SER A 82 18.60 -0.41 5.31
CA SER A 82 19.97 0.12 5.06
C SER A 82 21.05 -0.25 6.08
N SER A 83 20.79 -1.08 7.08
CA SER A 83 21.85 -1.46 8.01
C SER A 83 21.76 -2.89 8.52
N ARG A 84 22.73 -3.70 8.08
CA ARG A 84 23.02 -5.00 8.67
C ARG A 84 23.50 -4.85 10.11
N PHE A 85 22.97 -5.68 10.99
CA PHE A 85 23.29 -5.73 12.41
C PHE A 85 23.27 -7.16 12.95
N PHE A 86 23.79 -7.34 14.15
CA PHE A 86 23.46 -8.52 14.91
C PHE A 86 21.97 -8.48 15.27
N PRO A 87 21.23 -9.57 15.02
CA PRO A 87 19.78 -9.63 15.19
C PRO A 87 19.35 -9.76 16.66
N ASP A 88 18.13 -9.33 16.96
CA ASP A 88 17.50 -9.47 18.28
C ASP A 88 16.75 -10.80 18.43
N LEU A 89 16.23 -11.38 17.35
CA LEU A 89 15.58 -12.68 17.30
C LEU A 89 16.18 -13.55 16.19
N ILE A 90 16.21 -14.87 16.37
CA ILE A 90 16.61 -15.81 15.32
C ILE A 90 15.60 -16.94 15.17
N ASN A 91 15.30 -17.28 13.92
CA ASN A 91 14.50 -18.44 13.60
C ASN A 91 15.34 -19.71 13.75
N ILE A 92 14.87 -20.64 14.58
CA ILE A 92 15.53 -21.92 14.84
C ILE A 92 14.80 -23.12 14.23
N GLY A 93 13.63 -22.94 13.60
CA GLY A 93 12.85 -24.02 12.99
C GLY A 93 11.37 -23.71 12.83
N GLY A 94 10.54 -24.75 12.66
CA GLY A 94 9.08 -24.66 12.64
C GLY A 94 8.48 -24.91 14.03
N LEU A 95 7.37 -24.24 14.33
CA LEU A 95 6.52 -24.50 15.50
C LEU A 95 5.32 -25.33 15.09
N GLU A 96 5.24 -26.54 15.64
CA GLU A 96 4.07 -27.40 15.53
C GLU A 96 3.29 -27.31 16.85
N MET A 97 2.01 -26.92 16.80
CA MET A 97 1.16 -26.95 17.99
C MET A 97 0.95 -28.40 18.43
N ALA A 98 1.28 -28.71 19.69
CA ALA A 98 1.20 -30.08 20.21
C ALA A 98 -0.20 -30.73 20.09
N GLN A 99 -1.25 -29.91 19.95
CA GLN A 99 -2.65 -30.35 19.81
C GLN A 99 -3.19 -30.33 18.37
N TYR A 100 -2.52 -29.67 17.42
CA TYR A 100 -2.99 -29.50 16.04
C TYR A 100 -1.84 -29.77 15.05
N LYS A 101 -1.96 -30.85 14.26
CA LYS A 101 -0.93 -31.35 13.34
C LYS A 101 -0.68 -30.51 12.08
N ASN A 102 -1.21 -29.29 11.97
CA ASN A 102 -1.18 -28.51 10.72
C ASN A 102 -1.11 -27.00 10.96
N ASN A 103 -0.06 -26.51 11.63
CA ASN A 103 0.24 -25.08 11.68
C ASN A 103 1.73 -24.88 11.36
N ASP A 104 2.00 -24.16 10.26
CA ASP A 104 3.34 -23.80 9.78
C ASP A 104 3.76 -22.45 10.39
N ALA A 105 4.03 -22.43 11.70
CA ALA A 105 4.55 -21.26 12.39
C ALA A 105 6.09 -21.32 12.48
N PHE A 106 6.78 -20.18 12.62
CA PHE A 106 8.24 -20.13 12.77
C PHE A 106 8.66 -20.01 14.24
N ALA A 107 9.72 -20.71 14.63
CA ALA A 107 10.24 -20.74 15.98
C ALA A 107 11.31 -19.66 16.17
N PHE A 108 10.92 -18.47 16.65
CA PHE A 108 11.85 -17.38 16.93
C PHE A 108 12.30 -17.34 18.37
N ILE A 109 13.61 -17.40 18.62
CA ILE A 109 14.16 -17.15 19.95
C ILE A 109 14.85 -15.78 19.99
N PRO A 110 14.71 -15.03 21.09
CA PRO A 110 15.49 -13.82 21.31
C PRO A 110 16.97 -14.14 21.54
N LEU A 111 17.84 -13.23 21.12
CA LEU A 111 19.30 -13.33 21.20
C LEU A 111 19.91 -12.33 22.18
N THR A 112 19.14 -11.37 22.67
CA THR A 112 19.62 -10.34 23.58
C THR A 112 20.21 -10.96 24.85
N ASN A 113 21.48 -10.65 25.15
CA ASN A 113 22.25 -11.19 26.27
C ASN A 113 22.50 -12.72 26.25
N MET A 114 22.17 -13.42 25.15
CA MET A 114 22.52 -14.84 25.00
C MET A 114 23.91 -15.02 24.41
N ALA A 115 24.56 -16.10 24.82
CA ALA A 115 25.84 -16.56 24.27
C ALA A 115 25.65 -17.52 23.09
N GLY A 116 24.45 -18.07 22.87
CA GLY A 116 24.26 -19.09 21.85
C GLY A 116 23.01 -19.95 21.97
N VAL A 117 22.98 -20.99 21.15
CA VAL A 117 21.96 -22.04 21.09
C VAL A 117 22.63 -23.40 21.22
N CYS A 118 22.06 -24.27 22.04
CA CYS A 118 22.49 -25.64 22.25
C CYS A 118 21.33 -26.60 21.93
N LEU A 119 21.53 -27.44 20.92
CA LEU A 119 20.61 -28.51 20.55
C LEU A 119 21.10 -29.82 21.17
N ILE A 120 20.23 -30.51 21.91
CA ILE A 120 20.50 -31.84 22.46
C ILE A 120 19.70 -32.85 21.64
N GLN A 121 20.36 -33.88 21.14
CA GLN A 121 19.75 -34.87 20.27
C GLN A 121 20.23 -36.28 20.58
N ASN A 122 19.38 -37.28 20.33
CA ASN A 122 19.77 -38.69 20.38
C ASN A 122 19.88 -39.30 18.97
N ASP A 123 18.76 -39.32 18.23
CA ASP A 123 18.67 -39.91 16.88
C ASP A 123 18.41 -38.85 15.78
N HIS A 124 18.52 -37.56 16.13
CA HIS A 124 18.20 -36.41 15.26
C HIS A 124 19.43 -35.59 14.87
N SER A 125 20.60 -36.22 14.78
CA SER A 125 21.88 -35.53 14.52
C SER A 125 21.88 -34.75 13.19
N MET A 126 21.28 -35.32 12.14
CA MET A 126 21.17 -34.66 10.84
C MET A 126 20.29 -33.41 10.91
N ASP A 127 19.09 -33.51 11.50
CA ASP A 127 18.18 -32.38 11.68
C ASP A 127 18.83 -31.27 12.51
N ALA A 128 19.49 -31.62 13.62
CA ALA A 128 20.19 -30.68 14.48
C ALA A 128 21.31 -29.94 13.73
N ASN A 129 22.12 -30.66 12.95
CA ASN A 129 23.18 -30.06 12.14
C ASN A 129 22.63 -29.13 11.06
N ILE A 130 21.51 -29.49 10.41
CA ILE A 130 20.85 -28.62 9.43
C ILE A 130 20.33 -27.35 10.13
N MET A 131 19.66 -27.48 11.28
CA MET A 131 19.18 -26.34 12.08
C MET A 131 20.33 -25.41 12.49
N LEU A 132 21.47 -25.94 12.93
CA LEU A 132 22.65 -25.12 13.27
C LEU A 132 23.19 -24.36 12.05
N GLN A 133 23.34 -25.01 10.91
CA GLN A 133 23.83 -24.37 9.68
C GLN A 133 22.84 -23.30 9.19
N ASN A 134 21.55 -23.59 9.29
CA ASN A 134 20.45 -22.66 9.01
C ASN A 134 20.53 -21.39 9.87
N MET A 135 20.81 -21.52 11.17
CA MET A 135 21.03 -20.38 12.06
C MET A 135 22.31 -19.61 11.68
N ALA A 136 23.40 -20.31 11.34
CA ALA A 136 24.66 -19.68 10.97
C ALA A 136 24.55 -18.83 9.70
N VAL A 137 23.86 -19.33 8.66
CA VAL A 137 23.62 -18.58 7.41
C VAL A 137 22.76 -17.36 7.67
N ARG A 138 21.69 -17.48 8.47
CA ARG A 138 20.85 -16.33 8.87
C ARG A 138 21.65 -15.23 9.57
N LEU A 139 22.54 -15.61 10.49
CA LEU A 139 23.44 -14.66 11.13
C LEU A 139 24.39 -14.00 10.12
N ALA A 140 24.96 -14.76 9.18
CA ALA A 140 25.83 -14.20 8.12
C ALA A 140 25.11 -13.23 7.19
N LEU A 141 23.84 -13.46 6.88
CA LEU A 141 23.04 -12.56 6.05
C LEU A 141 22.65 -11.29 6.82
N SER A 142 22.46 -11.40 8.14
CA SER A 142 22.09 -10.28 9.01
C SER A 142 23.25 -9.35 9.32
N ILE A 143 24.48 -9.88 9.41
CA ILE A 143 25.70 -9.15 9.77
C ILE A 143 26.49 -8.81 8.48
N PRO A 144 27.19 -7.66 8.38
CA PRO A 144 28.05 -7.40 7.23
C PRO A 144 29.07 -8.52 7.04
N ALA A 145 29.24 -9.05 5.83
CA ALA A 145 30.07 -10.24 5.59
C ALA A 145 31.52 -10.11 6.11
N LYS A 146 32.12 -8.91 5.99
CA LYS A 146 33.48 -8.61 6.53
C LYS A 146 33.54 -8.45 8.05
N LYS A 147 32.39 -8.47 8.72
CA LYS A 147 32.21 -8.41 10.17
C LYS A 147 31.63 -9.71 10.74
N THR A 148 31.66 -10.78 9.95
CA THR A 148 31.29 -12.13 10.38
C THR A 148 32.48 -13.06 10.21
N ARG A 149 32.75 -13.88 11.23
CA ARG A 149 33.76 -14.93 11.17
C ARG A 149 33.20 -16.22 11.75
N PHE A 150 33.43 -17.32 11.05
CA PHE A 150 33.02 -18.65 11.50
C PHE A 150 34.17 -19.46 12.06
N THR A 151 33.88 -20.36 12.99
CA THR A 151 34.77 -21.45 13.37
C THR A 151 33.97 -22.72 13.52
N PHE A 152 34.31 -23.69 12.69
CA PHE A 152 33.68 -24.99 12.64
C PHE A 152 34.51 -25.95 13.48
N VAL A 153 33.90 -26.51 14.51
CA VAL A 153 34.50 -27.51 15.39
C VAL A 153 33.76 -28.81 15.13
N ASP A 154 34.46 -29.76 14.51
CA ASP A 154 33.94 -31.10 14.26
C ASP A 154 35.03 -32.11 14.59
N LEU A 155 35.02 -32.55 15.84
CA LEU A 155 36.02 -33.48 16.38
C LEU A 155 35.76 -34.93 15.98
N ALA A 156 34.56 -35.24 15.47
CA ALA A 156 34.10 -36.60 15.22
C ALA A 156 34.08 -36.96 13.73
N GLN A 157 33.74 -36.01 12.85
CA GLN A 157 33.52 -36.27 11.43
C GLN A 157 34.32 -35.34 10.50
N SER A 158 35.35 -34.67 11.02
CA SER A 158 36.31 -33.84 10.25
C SER A 158 35.65 -32.82 9.31
N GLY A 159 34.52 -32.24 9.72
CA GLY A 159 33.81 -31.20 8.99
C GLY A 159 32.60 -31.70 8.18
N LEU A 160 32.37 -33.02 8.09
CA LEU A 160 31.20 -33.59 7.42
C LEU A 160 29.88 -33.16 8.08
N SER A 161 29.90 -32.78 9.36
CA SER A 161 28.73 -32.25 10.06
C SER A 161 28.21 -30.94 9.45
N PHE A 162 29.03 -30.24 8.66
CA PHE A 162 28.74 -28.92 8.09
C PHE A 162 28.78 -28.93 6.55
N SER A 163 28.45 -30.05 5.91
CA SER A 163 28.53 -30.25 4.47
C SER A 163 27.72 -29.22 3.66
N ASN A 164 26.61 -28.71 4.18
CA ASN A 164 25.78 -27.71 3.48
C ASN A 164 26.47 -26.34 3.40
N LEU A 165 27.52 -26.09 4.21
CA LEU A 165 28.34 -24.88 4.16
C LEU A 165 29.59 -25.00 3.28
N SER A 166 29.78 -26.12 2.56
CA SER A 166 30.99 -26.39 1.77
C SER A 166 31.30 -25.38 0.67
N GLY A 167 30.32 -24.57 0.24
CA GLY A 167 30.52 -23.51 -0.75
C GLY A 167 31.03 -22.17 -0.19
N LEU A 168 31.14 -22.01 1.14
CA LEU A 168 31.55 -20.76 1.77
C LEU A 168 33.03 -20.43 1.48
N ASP A 169 33.39 -19.16 1.26
CA ASP A 169 34.79 -18.76 1.06
C ASP A 169 35.64 -19.16 2.27
N GLU A 170 36.74 -19.86 2.02
CA GLU A 170 37.66 -20.39 3.05
C GLU A 170 38.24 -19.32 3.98
N ARG A 171 38.23 -18.04 3.59
CA ARG A 171 38.67 -16.91 4.43
C ARG A 171 37.63 -16.53 5.49
N LEU A 172 36.37 -16.94 5.34
CA LEU A 172 35.29 -16.65 6.29
C LEU A 172 35.25 -17.60 7.47
N TYR A 173 35.86 -18.79 7.37
CA TYR A 173 35.78 -19.81 8.42
C TYR A 173 37.14 -20.41 8.79
N THR A 174 37.18 -21.09 9.94
CA THR A 174 38.32 -21.90 10.36
C THR A 174 37.81 -23.26 10.80
N LEU A 175 38.39 -24.34 10.25
CA LEU A 175 38.05 -25.71 10.66
C LEU A 175 38.98 -26.20 11.78
N ILE A 176 38.38 -26.79 12.82
CA ILE A 176 39.03 -27.43 13.95
C ILE A 176 38.54 -28.87 14.00
N ASP A 177 39.46 -29.79 13.77
CA ASP A 177 39.24 -31.24 13.63
C ASP A 177 39.94 -32.05 14.73
N SER A 178 40.58 -31.37 15.69
CA SER A 178 41.34 -32.02 16.76
C SER A 178 41.12 -31.35 18.13
N ALA A 179 40.94 -32.18 19.16
CA ALA A 179 40.66 -31.72 20.52
C ALA A 179 41.74 -30.79 21.06
N LYS A 180 43.03 -31.12 20.83
CA LYS A 180 44.16 -30.28 21.28
C LYS A 180 44.15 -28.87 20.68
N LYS A 181 43.78 -28.75 19.40
CA LYS A 181 43.66 -27.45 18.72
C LYS A 181 42.46 -26.67 19.25
N PHE A 182 41.35 -27.36 19.51
CA PHE A 182 40.17 -26.76 20.13
C PHE A 182 40.49 -26.20 21.52
N GLU A 183 41.12 -26.97 22.39
CA GLU A 183 41.53 -26.57 23.74
C GLU A 183 42.41 -25.32 23.73
N SER A 184 43.46 -25.32 22.90
CA SER A 184 44.36 -24.16 22.78
C SER A 184 43.64 -22.89 22.29
N ILE A 185 42.65 -23.03 21.40
CA ILE A 185 41.86 -21.89 20.92
C ILE A 185 40.93 -21.36 22.01
N VAL A 186 40.28 -22.24 22.76
CA VAL A 186 39.43 -21.87 23.89
C VAL A 186 40.23 -21.08 24.93
N GLU A 187 41.43 -21.54 25.29
CA GLU A 187 42.33 -20.83 26.22
C GLU A 187 42.70 -19.42 25.72
N SER A 188 43.08 -19.30 24.44
CA SER A 188 43.42 -17.99 23.85
C SER A 188 42.21 -17.06 23.87
N LEU A 189 41.03 -17.56 23.50
CA LEU A 189 39.80 -16.78 23.45
C LEU A 189 39.38 -16.27 24.83
N VAL A 190 39.54 -17.06 25.90
CA VAL A 190 39.26 -16.60 27.27
C VAL A 190 40.14 -15.40 27.62
N LYS A 191 41.44 -15.46 27.30
CA LYS A 191 42.39 -14.38 27.56
C LYS A 191 42.10 -13.13 26.72
N GLU A 192 41.88 -13.30 25.42
CA GLU A 192 41.59 -12.23 24.47
C GLU A 192 40.26 -11.54 24.78
N SER A 193 39.20 -12.31 25.05
CA SER A 193 37.88 -11.79 25.39
C SER A 193 37.91 -10.99 26.68
N SER A 194 38.61 -11.48 27.71
CA SER A 194 38.78 -10.76 28.97
C SER A 194 39.50 -9.42 28.78
N ALA A 195 40.57 -9.41 27.98
CA ALA A 195 41.31 -8.19 27.67
C ALA A 195 40.48 -7.18 26.85
N PHE A 196 39.74 -7.68 25.85
CA PHE A 196 38.85 -6.86 25.03
C PHE A 196 37.72 -6.25 25.87
N ILE A 197 37.04 -7.05 26.69
CA ILE A 197 35.97 -6.57 27.56
C ILE A 197 36.49 -5.51 28.52
N PHE A 198 37.68 -5.71 29.11
CA PHE A 198 38.26 -4.72 30.01
C PHE A 198 38.59 -3.39 29.30
N LYS A 199 39.18 -3.46 28.10
CA LYS A 199 39.71 -2.30 27.39
C LYS A 199 38.66 -1.52 26.58
N GLU A 200 37.86 -2.24 25.80
CA GLU A 200 36.96 -1.65 24.80
C GLU A 200 35.53 -1.50 25.34
N ILE A 201 35.00 -2.51 26.05
CA ILE A 201 33.64 -2.49 26.62
C ILE A 201 33.61 -1.71 27.95
N GLY A 202 34.39 -2.14 28.95
CA GLY A 202 34.49 -1.54 30.28
C GLY A 202 33.12 -1.19 30.88
N ASN A 203 33.02 0.01 31.46
CA ASN A 203 31.75 0.62 31.88
C ASN A 203 31.14 1.52 30.79
N LYS A 204 31.68 1.49 29.56
CA LYS A 204 31.27 2.40 28.46
C LYS A 204 30.07 1.87 27.68
N TYR A 205 29.94 0.55 27.62
CA TYR A 205 28.91 -0.14 26.86
C TYR A 205 28.37 -1.32 27.69
N ASN A 206 27.09 -1.64 27.52
CA ASN A 206 26.46 -2.74 28.24
C ASN A 206 26.87 -4.12 27.66
N ASN A 207 26.96 -4.22 26.34
CA ASN A 207 27.28 -5.45 25.61
C ASN A 207 27.98 -5.15 24.27
N TYR A 208 28.36 -6.21 23.56
CA TYR A 208 29.05 -6.09 22.28
C TYR A 208 28.19 -5.43 21.20
N ASN A 209 26.88 -5.69 21.19
CA ASN A 209 25.97 -5.13 20.18
C ASN A 209 25.92 -3.59 20.28
N GLU A 210 25.87 -3.05 21.50
CA GLU A 210 25.95 -1.61 21.73
C GLU A 210 27.29 -1.05 21.25
N TYR A 211 28.40 -1.71 21.62
CA TYR A 211 29.74 -1.32 21.14
C TYR A 211 29.84 -1.33 19.61
N PHE A 212 29.37 -2.39 18.95
CA PHE A 212 29.39 -2.55 17.49
C PHE A 212 28.58 -1.47 16.80
N SER A 213 27.39 -1.13 17.33
CA SER A 213 26.52 -0.10 16.77
C SER A 213 27.21 1.27 16.70
N LYS A 214 27.99 1.63 17.72
CA LYS A 214 28.73 2.90 17.79
C LYS A 214 30.09 2.87 17.07
N ASN A 215 30.64 1.69 16.77
CA ASN A 215 31.99 1.51 16.22
C ASN A 215 32.03 0.62 14.96
N LYS A 216 30.99 0.66 14.11
CA LYS A 216 30.80 -0.28 12.99
C LYS A 216 32.05 -0.51 12.11
N SER A 217 32.80 0.55 11.80
CA SER A 217 33.98 0.46 10.91
C SER A 217 35.17 -0.24 11.56
N THR A 218 35.43 0.03 12.83
CA THR A 218 36.63 -0.44 13.57
C THR A 218 36.39 -1.65 14.47
N ALA A 219 35.13 -1.97 14.78
CA ALA A 219 34.78 -3.10 15.61
C ALA A 219 35.28 -4.43 15.01
N ASN A 220 35.64 -5.36 15.89
CA ASN A 220 36.02 -6.71 15.50
C ASN A 220 34.83 -7.44 14.82
N PRO A 221 35.09 -8.49 14.04
CA PRO A 221 34.01 -9.35 13.55
C PRO A 221 33.29 -10.06 14.70
N TYR A 222 31.98 -10.27 14.55
CA TYR A 222 31.27 -11.28 15.33
C TYR A 222 31.87 -12.66 15.03
N HIS A 223 32.14 -13.44 16.07
CA HIS A 223 32.74 -14.76 15.93
C HIS A 223 31.71 -15.83 16.28
N ILE A 224 31.24 -16.53 15.25
CA ILE A 224 30.21 -17.57 15.36
C ILE A 224 30.89 -18.94 15.36
N PHE A 225 30.71 -19.69 16.43
CA PHE A 225 31.22 -21.06 16.59
C PHE A 225 30.11 -22.05 16.27
N LEU A 226 30.34 -22.94 15.31
CA LEU A 226 29.49 -24.11 15.10
C LEU A 226 30.24 -25.30 15.65
N ILE A 227 29.67 -25.96 16.65
CA ILE A 227 30.29 -27.09 17.34
C ILE A 227 29.39 -28.32 17.19
N SER A 228 29.89 -29.31 16.45
CA SER A 228 29.27 -30.62 16.31
C SER A 228 30.15 -31.65 17.00
N GLY A 229 29.53 -32.58 17.72
CA GLY A 229 30.24 -33.71 18.32
C GLY A 229 31.18 -33.31 19.46
N LEU A 230 30.71 -32.45 20.38
CA LEU A 230 31.36 -32.22 21.68
C LEU A 230 31.30 -33.52 22.51
N GLY A 231 32.22 -34.45 22.25
CA GLY A 231 32.30 -35.75 22.91
C GLY A 231 33.66 -36.42 22.71
N GLY A 232 34.10 -37.19 23.70
CA GLY A 232 35.43 -37.81 23.76
C GLY A 232 36.22 -37.47 25.03
N LYS A 233 37.43 -38.02 25.19
CA LYS A 233 38.32 -37.67 26.32
C LYS A 233 38.79 -36.24 26.17
N MET A 234 38.25 -35.33 26.99
CA MET A 234 38.71 -33.95 27.10
C MET A 234 39.76 -33.82 28.21
N SER A 235 40.58 -32.77 28.16
CA SER A 235 41.41 -32.37 29.30
C SER A 235 40.55 -31.95 30.49
N GLU A 236 41.10 -32.08 31.70
CA GLU A 236 40.44 -31.63 32.94
C GLU A 236 40.22 -30.11 32.98
N GLU A 237 40.94 -29.32 32.18
CA GLU A 237 40.85 -27.85 32.19
C GLU A 237 39.81 -27.28 31.21
N LEU A 238 39.44 -28.03 30.17
CA LEU A 238 38.53 -27.55 29.12
C LEU A 238 37.12 -27.18 29.63
N PRO A 239 36.45 -27.97 30.50
CA PRO A 239 35.14 -27.61 31.04
C PRO A 239 35.15 -26.26 31.76
N GLY A 240 36.16 -26.01 32.59
CA GLY A 240 36.32 -24.74 33.32
C GLY A 240 36.61 -23.55 32.39
N ASN A 241 37.36 -23.77 31.31
CA ASN A 241 37.61 -22.73 30.31
C ASN A 241 36.36 -22.43 29.45
N LEU A 242 35.58 -23.44 29.08
CA LEU A 242 34.30 -23.26 28.38
C LEU A 242 33.29 -22.53 29.26
N TYR A 243 33.19 -22.88 30.55
CA TYR A 243 32.39 -22.16 31.53
C TYR A 243 32.70 -20.65 31.52
N ARG A 244 33.99 -20.31 31.64
CA ARG A 244 34.44 -18.91 31.60
C ARG A 244 34.12 -18.26 30.26
N LEU A 245 34.35 -18.96 29.16
CA LEU A 245 34.14 -18.42 27.82
C LEU A 245 32.67 -18.08 27.57
N PHE A 246 31.73 -18.95 27.93
CA PHE A 246 30.29 -18.68 27.78
C PHE A 246 29.84 -17.46 28.60
N SER A 247 30.39 -17.28 29.80
CA SER A 247 30.09 -16.10 30.63
C SER A 247 30.58 -14.77 30.04
N LEU A 248 31.60 -14.81 29.18
CA LEU A 248 32.17 -13.63 28.51
C LEU A 248 31.58 -13.39 27.12
N ALA A 249 30.98 -14.41 26.51
CA ALA A 249 30.63 -14.47 25.09
C ALA A 249 29.79 -13.29 24.60
N SER A 250 28.68 -12.98 25.29
CA SER A 250 27.75 -11.91 24.89
C SER A 250 28.37 -10.51 24.95
N LYS A 251 29.41 -10.31 25.78
CA LYS A 251 30.17 -9.05 25.86
C LYS A 251 31.36 -9.00 24.91
N ALA A 252 31.86 -10.15 24.49
CA ALA A 252 33.01 -10.26 23.59
C ALA A 252 32.64 -10.41 22.10
N GLY A 253 31.34 -10.48 21.76
CA GLY A 253 30.89 -10.68 20.39
C GLY A 253 31.06 -12.12 19.89
N LEU A 254 31.07 -13.07 20.82
CA LEU A 254 31.14 -14.50 20.52
C LEU A 254 29.72 -15.10 20.57
N PHE A 255 29.41 -15.97 19.62
CA PHE A 255 28.13 -16.66 19.56
C PHE A 255 28.32 -18.15 19.28
N PHE A 256 27.66 -19.02 20.04
CA PHE A 256 27.86 -20.47 20.00
C PHE A 256 26.62 -21.20 19.49
N LEU A 257 26.80 -22.07 18.51
CA LEU A 257 25.80 -22.96 17.93
C LEU A 257 26.28 -24.39 18.16
N ILE A 258 25.70 -25.07 19.14
CA ILE A 258 26.22 -26.35 19.65
C ILE A 258 25.23 -27.47 19.41
N ASN A 259 25.71 -28.61 18.91
CA ASN A 259 24.98 -29.87 18.83
C ASN A 259 25.61 -30.88 19.81
N PHE A 260 24.84 -31.30 20.80
CA PHE A 260 25.21 -32.28 21.82
C PHE A 260 24.47 -33.60 21.61
N GLU A 261 25.21 -34.71 21.63
CA GLU A 261 24.60 -36.04 21.77
C GLU A 261 24.09 -36.21 23.21
N LYS A 262 22.86 -36.72 23.35
CA LYS A 262 22.15 -36.84 24.65
C LYS A 262 22.96 -37.62 25.69
N ARG A 263 23.57 -38.75 25.29
CA ARG A 263 24.42 -39.56 26.19
C ARG A 263 25.62 -38.77 26.72
N THR A 264 26.22 -37.96 25.86
CA THR A 264 27.38 -37.14 26.22
C THR A 264 26.95 -35.98 27.11
N PHE A 265 25.80 -35.38 26.84
CA PHE A 265 25.21 -34.35 27.69
C PHE A 265 24.91 -34.89 29.10
N GLU A 266 24.28 -36.06 29.21
CA GLU A 266 24.01 -36.74 30.49
C GLU A 266 25.30 -37.05 31.26
N PHE A 267 26.36 -37.47 30.56
CA PHE A 267 27.68 -37.67 31.17
C PHE A 267 28.23 -36.38 31.80
N PHE A 268 28.16 -35.26 31.09
CA PHE A 268 28.60 -33.96 31.63
C PHE A 268 27.69 -33.45 32.75
N LEU A 269 26.40 -33.78 32.73
CA LEU A 269 25.48 -33.44 33.82
C LEU A 269 25.91 -34.10 35.15
N ASP A 270 26.38 -35.35 35.09
CA ASP A 270 26.81 -36.10 36.28
C ASP A 270 28.22 -35.72 36.75
N HIS A 271 29.14 -35.43 35.82
CA HIS A 271 30.57 -35.28 36.14
C HIS A 271 31.05 -33.83 36.16
N GLU A 272 30.42 -32.93 35.40
CA GLU A 272 30.80 -31.52 35.24
C GLU A 272 29.57 -30.59 35.37
N PRO A 273 28.85 -30.62 36.51
CA PRO A 273 27.59 -29.91 36.66
C PRO A 273 27.74 -28.38 36.52
N GLU A 274 28.94 -27.84 36.78
CA GLU A 274 29.22 -26.41 36.60
C GLU A 274 29.18 -26.00 35.13
N LEU A 275 29.69 -26.83 34.22
CA LEU A 275 29.64 -26.57 32.78
C LEU A 275 28.20 -26.56 32.29
N ILE A 276 27.39 -27.55 32.68
CA ILE A 276 25.97 -27.59 32.31
C ILE A 276 25.24 -26.37 32.85
N LYS A 277 25.51 -25.98 34.10
CA LYS A 277 24.93 -24.77 34.68
C LYS A 277 25.33 -23.50 33.92
N ALA A 278 26.55 -23.41 33.38
CA ALA A 278 26.93 -22.32 32.48
C ALA A 278 26.15 -22.36 31.16
N LEU A 279 25.99 -23.53 30.54
CA LEU A 279 25.17 -23.66 29.33
C LEU A 279 23.74 -23.20 29.59
N GLU A 280 23.14 -23.62 30.69
CA GLU A 280 21.78 -23.22 31.08
C GLU A 280 21.61 -21.73 31.38
N ASN A 281 22.67 -21.09 31.89
CA ASN A 281 22.65 -19.66 32.25
C ASN A 281 23.03 -18.74 31.09
N HIS A 282 23.57 -19.26 29.99
CA HIS A 282 24.12 -18.44 28.90
C HIS A 282 23.62 -18.83 27.51
N LEU A 283 23.12 -20.05 27.28
CA LEU A 283 22.59 -20.49 26.00
C LEU A 283 21.09 -20.84 26.10
N PHE A 284 20.38 -20.68 24.98
CA PHE A 284 19.07 -21.32 24.79
C PHE A 284 19.28 -22.80 24.50
N MET A 285 18.67 -23.67 25.29
CA MET A 285 18.84 -25.12 25.16
C MET A 285 17.54 -25.74 24.65
N TYR A 286 17.64 -26.66 23.69
CA TYR A 286 16.50 -27.42 23.19
C TYR A 286 16.86 -28.90 23.04
N ASP A 287 16.15 -29.76 23.78
CA ASP A 287 16.23 -31.21 23.61
C ASP A 287 15.22 -31.64 22.54
N LEU A 288 15.72 -32.01 21.35
CA LEU A 288 14.91 -32.48 20.22
C LEU A 288 14.19 -33.79 20.56
N SER A 289 14.77 -34.60 21.45
CA SER A 289 14.25 -35.92 21.84
C SER A 289 13.09 -35.77 22.82
N GLU A 290 13.22 -34.86 23.79
CA GLU A 290 12.16 -34.59 24.78
C GLU A 290 11.18 -33.50 24.33
N ARG A 291 11.50 -32.77 23.27
CA ARG A 291 10.76 -31.58 22.80
C ARG A 291 10.58 -30.55 23.90
N LYS A 292 11.65 -30.31 24.65
CA LYS A 292 11.67 -29.32 25.73
C LYS A 292 12.80 -28.35 25.52
N CYS A 293 12.52 -27.08 25.74
CA CYS A 293 13.51 -26.03 25.83
C CYS A 293 13.76 -25.61 27.27
N LYS A 294 14.94 -25.03 27.49
CA LYS A 294 15.30 -24.28 28.68
C LYS A 294 15.90 -22.96 28.22
N SER A 295 15.42 -21.87 28.80
CA SER A 295 15.84 -20.52 28.45
C SER A 295 16.21 -19.73 29.69
N ILE A 296 17.11 -18.78 29.51
CA ILE A 296 17.51 -17.79 30.52
C ILE A 296 16.40 -16.75 30.68
N ILE A 297 15.57 -16.57 29.65
CA ILE A 297 14.50 -15.59 29.66
C ILE A 297 13.34 -16.16 30.45
N PRO A 298 12.87 -15.43 31.50
CA PRO A 298 11.75 -15.86 32.31
C PRO A 298 10.53 -16.21 31.46
N ASP A 299 9.86 -17.30 31.81
CA ASP A 299 8.61 -17.78 31.21
C ASP A 299 8.64 -18.20 29.73
N LEU A 300 9.77 -18.01 29.03
CA LEU A 300 9.91 -18.41 27.62
C LEU A 300 9.86 -19.94 27.47
N ASP A 301 10.52 -20.65 28.38
CA ASP A 301 10.51 -22.11 28.45
C ASP A 301 9.11 -22.65 28.78
N LEU A 302 8.39 -22.02 29.73
CA LEU A 302 7.01 -22.36 30.07
C LEU A 302 6.06 -22.17 28.89
N TRP A 303 6.28 -21.15 28.06
CA TRP A 303 5.47 -20.88 26.88
C TRP A 303 5.68 -21.95 25.79
N TYR A 304 6.93 -22.21 25.41
CA TYR A 304 7.25 -23.23 24.41
C TYR A 304 6.85 -24.63 24.88
N ASN A 305 7.27 -25.04 26.08
CA ASN A 305 7.09 -26.41 26.57
C ASN A 305 5.62 -26.79 26.81
N LYS A 306 4.70 -25.83 26.88
CA LYS A 306 3.26 -26.10 27.08
C LYS A 306 2.48 -26.21 25.77
N ILE A 307 2.92 -25.52 24.72
CA ILE A 307 2.06 -25.23 23.56
C ILE A 307 2.66 -25.74 22.25
N PHE A 308 4.00 -25.79 22.12
CA PHE A 308 4.66 -25.98 20.83
C PHE A 308 5.78 -27.03 20.87
N ASN A 309 5.94 -27.74 19.76
CA ASN A 309 7.12 -28.53 19.44
C ASN A 309 7.94 -27.78 18.40
N ILE A 310 9.24 -27.63 18.63
CA ILE A 310 10.16 -27.04 17.65
C ILE A 310 10.76 -28.17 16.82
N ASN A 311 10.58 -28.11 15.51
CA ASN A 311 11.12 -29.10 14.59
C ASN A 311 11.94 -28.42 13.49
N HIS A 312 12.80 -29.20 12.83
CA HIS A 312 13.37 -28.79 11.56
C HIS A 312 12.26 -28.49 10.54
N ASN A 313 12.41 -27.41 9.77
CA ASN A 313 11.45 -26.99 8.75
C ASN A 313 12.16 -26.87 7.40
N ALA A 314 11.91 -27.85 6.52
CA ALA A 314 12.53 -27.93 5.20
C ALA A 314 12.16 -26.76 4.27
N LYS A 315 11.04 -26.06 4.52
CA LYS A 315 10.60 -24.93 3.69
C LYS A 315 11.49 -23.69 3.84
N ILE A 316 12.30 -23.62 4.90
CA ILE A 316 13.15 -22.49 5.24
C ILE A 316 14.63 -22.88 5.31
N GLU A 317 15.01 -24.00 4.69
CA GLU A 317 16.42 -24.33 4.53
C GLU A 317 17.08 -23.35 3.56
N PHE A 318 18.30 -22.91 3.88
CA PHE A 318 19.09 -22.17 2.91
C PHE A 318 19.52 -23.11 1.77
N ASN A 319 19.76 -22.51 0.61
CA ASN A 319 20.31 -23.19 -0.56
C ASN A 319 21.61 -22.53 -1.03
N ASN A 320 22.15 -23.03 -2.15
CA ASN A 320 23.40 -22.55 -2.74
C ASN A 320 23.39 -21.06 -3.10
N TYR A 321 22.22 -20.47 -3.36
CA TYR A 321 22.10 -19.03 -3.62
C TYR A 321 22.56 -18.20 -2.41
N HIS A 322 22.13 -18.57 -1.21
CA HIS A 322 22.48 -17.85 0.03
C HIS A 322 24.00 -17.88 0.28
N ILE A 323 24.62 -19.02 0.06
CA ILE A 323 26.09 -19.18 0.15
C ILE A 323 26.79 -18.31 -0.90
N GLY A 324 26.28 -18.31 -2.14
CA GLY A 324 26.76 -17.45 -3.20
C GLY A 324 26.66 -15.96 -2.86
N LEU A 325 25.59 -15.55 -2.17
CA LEU A 325 25.35 -14.16 -1.78
C LEU A 325 26.34 -13.71 -0.70
N ILE A 326 26.54 -14.55 0.32
CA ILE A 326 27.54 -14.31 1.38
C ILE A 326 28.94 -14.15 0.77
N ASN A 327 29.30 -15.02 -0.17
CA ASN A 327 30.60 -14.97 -0.86
C ASN A 327 30.75 -13.71 -1.72
N TYR A 328 29.71 -13.37 -2.50
CA TYR A 328 29.66 -12.15 -3.31
C TYR A 328 29.86 -10.90 -2.45
N GLU A 329 29.18 -10.80 -1.32
CA GLU A 329 29.28 -9.61 -0.45
C GLU A 329 30.61 -9.53 0.29
N PHE A 330 31.21 -10.68 0.60
CA PHE A 330 32.53 -10.74 1.17
C PHE A 330 33.60 -10.26 0.18
N ASP A 331 33.55 -10.75 -1.06
CA ASP A 331 34.49 -10.43 -2.13
C ASP A 331 33.80 -10.36 -3.50
N PRO A 332 33.21 -9.19 -3.85
CA PRO A 332 32.48 -9.00 -5.10
C PRO A 332 33.35 -9.09 -6.35
N VAL A 333 34.67 -9.02 -6.19
CA VAL A 333 35.65 -9.11 -7.29
C VAL A 333 35.90 -10.58 -7.64
N LYS A 334 35.97 -11.45 -6.64
CA LYS A 334 36.21 -12.88 -6.81
C LYS A 334 34.95 -13.64 -7.21
N TYR A 335 33.81 -13.29 -6.62
CA TYR A 335 32.56 -14.02 -6.84
C TYR A 335 31.58 -13.18 -7.66
N PRO A 336 30.91 -13.76 -8.67
CA PRO A 336 29.80 -13.10 -9.34
C PRO A 336 28.59 -13.04 -8.40
N LYS A 337 27.73 -12.02 -8.56
CA LYS A 337 26.45 -11.96 -7.86
C LYS A 337 25.63 -13.20 -8.27
N PRO A 338 25.18 -14.04 -7.32
CA PRO A 338 24.44 -15.25 -7.67
C PRO A 338 23.13 -14.88 -8.37
N VAL A 339 22.79 -15.66 -9.41
CA VAL A 339 21.53 -15.53 -10.14
C VAL A 339 20.66 -16.73 -9.78
N TRP A 340 19.44 -16.47 -9.32
CA TRP A 340 18.47 -17.51 -8.96
C TRP A 340 18.10 -18.36 -10.18
N ASN A 341 17.92 -19.67 -9.97
CA ASN A 341 17.52 -20.60 -11.02
C ASN A 341 16.00 -20.75 -10.99
N ASP A 342 15.30 -20.47 -12.09
CA ASP A 342 13.82 -20.43 -12.22
C ASP A 342 13.08 -21.70 -11.75
N ASN A 343 13.79 -22.82 -11.51
CA ASN A 343 13.23 -24.11 -11.11
C ASN A 343 13.29 -24.40 -9.60
N GLU A 344 13.89 -23.53 -8.78
CA GLU A 344 13.96 -23.68 -7.31
C GLU A 344 12.91 -22.80 -6.61
N VAL A 345 12.36 -23.30 -5.48
CA VAL A 345 11.39 -22.59 -4.64
C VAL A 345 12.04 -21.31 -4.09
N LEU A 346 11.53 -20.15 -4.51
CA LEU A 346 12.04 -18.84 -4.11
C LEU A 346 12.06 -18.69 -2.58
N PRO A 347 13.16 -18.18 -1.98
CA PRO A 347 13.16 -17.77 -0.58
C PRO A 347 12.26 -16.55 -0.47
N LEU A 348 11.43 -16.46 0.58
CA LEU A 348 10.50 -15.35 0.73
C LEU A 348 11.23 -14.01 1.02
N ASP A 349 12.53 -14.06 1.32
CA ASP A 349 13.39 -12.92 1.67
C ASP A 349 14.54 -12.71 0.68
N ARG A 350 14.19 -12.48 -0.58
CA ARG A 350 15.15 -11.83 -1.48
C ARG A 350 15.46 -10.43 -0.92
N PRO A 351 16.74 -10.04 -0.69
CA PRO A 351 17.05 -8.62 -0.68
C PRO A 351 16.72 -8.11 -2.07
N ALA A 352 15.63 -7.37 -2.19
CA ALA A 352 15.27 -6.66 -3.41
C ALA A 352 16.53 -5.99 -3.95
N ASN A 353 16.81 -6.14 -5.25
CA ASN A 353 17.86 -5.32 -5.84
C ASN A 353 17.53 -3.86 -5.53
N ASP A 354 18.53 -3.06 -5.14
CA ASP A 354 18.28 -1.63 -5.01
C ASP A 354 18.03 -1.05 -6.40
N SER A 355 17.16 -0.05 -6.45
CA SER A 355 16.85 0.72 -7.64
C SER A 355 17.66 2.02 -7.71
N ILE A 356 18.68 2.20 -6.84
CA ILE A 356 19.32 3.51 -6.65
C ILE A 356 19.97 3.98 -7.94
N GLN A 357 20.80 3.14 -8.55
CA GLN A 357 21.51 3.49 -9.78
C GLN A 357 20.75 3.06 -11.04
N ASN A 358 20.24 1.84 -11.06
CA ASN A 358 19.70 1.22 -12.26
C ASN A 358 18.66 0.14 -11.95
N VAL A 359 17.74 -0.02 -12.89
CA VAL A 359 16.76 -1.10 -12.94
C VAL A 359 17.03 -1.96 -14.18
N PHE A 360 17.17 -3.27 -13.98
CA PHE A 360 17.46 -4.23 -15.03
C PHE A 360 16.20 -5.02 -15.37
N LEU A 361 15.78 -4.96 -16.62
CA LEU A 361 14.72 -5.78 -17.20
C LEU A 361 15.38 -6.90 -18.01
N LYS A 362 15.36 -8.12 -17.47
CA LYS A 362 15.96 -9.31 -18.08
C LYS A 362 15.06 -9.85 -19.19
N MET A 363 15.21 -9.31 -20.40
CA MET A 363 14.29 -9.56 -21.51
C MET A 363 14.43 -10.98 -22.08
N GLY A 364 15.65 -11.52 -22.11
CA GLY A 364 15.91 -12.86 -22.65
C GLY A 364 17.32 -13.02 -23.18
N VAL A 365 17.45 -13.80 -24.25
CA VAL A 365 18.72 -14.00 -24.97
C VAL A 365 18.64 -13.43 -26.37
N ASP A 366 19.75 -12.87 -26.83
CA ASP A 366 19.89 -12.40 -28.19
C ASP A 366 20.11 -13.55 -29.20
N ASP A 367 20.21 -13.22 -30.49
CA ASP A 367 20.46 -14.21 -31.55
C ASP A 367 21.84 -14.91 -31.44
N THR A 368 22.76 -14.40 -30.61
CA THR A 368 24.06 -15.04 -30.32
C THR A 368 23.99 -15.97 -29.10
N GLY A 369 22.89 -15.93 -28.34
CA GLY A 369 22.70 -16.66 -27.10
C GLY A 369 23.21 -15.93 -25.86
N GLU A 370 23.69 -14.68 -26.01
CA GLU A 370 24.05 -13.82 -24.89
C GLU A 370 22.80 -13.20 -24.25
N LYS A 371 22.86 -12.90 -22.94
CA LYS A 371 21.73 -12.29 -22.24
C LYS A 371 21.56 -10.84 -22.68
N LEU A 372 20.33 -10.46 -23.01
CA LEU A 372 19.97 -9.07 -23.30
C LEU A 372 19.15 -8.49 -22.14
N ASP A 373 19.76 -7.56 -21.42
CA ASP A 373 19.11 -6.80 -20.35
C ASP A 373 18.83 -5.37 -20.82
N ILE A 374 17.61 -4.89 -20.59
CA ILE A 374 17.26 -3.48 -20.73
C ILE A 374 17.59 -2.77 -19.42
N VAL A 375 18.35 -1.68 -19.49
CA VAL A 375 18.83 -0.95 -18.30
C VAL A 375 18.15 0.41 -18.23
N ILE A 376 17.37 0.64 -17.18
CA ILE A 376 16.73 1.92 -16.92
C ILE A 376 17.51 2.63 -15.81
N ASP A 377 18.01 3.82 -16.08
CA ASP A 377 18.79 4.62 -15.13
C ASP A 377 18.48 6.11 -15.31
N ASP A 378 19.32 7.00 -14.78
CA ASP A 378 19.11 8.44 -14.90
C ASP A 378 19.40 8.98 -16.33
N ILE A 379 20.05 8.18 -17.19
CA ILE A 379 20.42 8.50 -18.58
C ILE A 379 19.50 7.79 -19.58
N ARG A 380 19.29 6.48 -19.40
CA ARG A 380 18.47 5.60 -20.22
C ARG A 380 17.04 5.56 -19.67
N LYS A 381 16.13 6.19 -20.42
CA LYS A 381 14.82 6.67 -19.94
C LYS A 381 13.66 5.75 -20.33
N ASN A 382 12.58 6.35 -20.84
CA ASN A 382 11.31 5.72 -21.14
C ASN A 382 11.44 4.64 -22.21
N ILE A 383 10.48 3.72 -22.20
CA ILE A 383 10.39 2.59 -23.10
C ILE A 383 9.13 2.74 -23.95
N LEU A 384 9.29 2.65 -25.26
CA LEU A 384 8.18 2.56 -26.21
C LEU A 384 8.07 1.12 -26.70
N LEU A 385 6.90 0.52 -26.54
CA LEU A 385 6.59 -0.78 -27.09
C LEU A 385 5.56 -0.65 -28.21
N LEU A 386 5.95 -1.11 -29.39
CA LEU A 386 5.14 -1.18 -30.59
C LEU A 386 4.77 -2.63 -30.84
N SER A 387 3.48 -2.97 -30.77
CA SER A 387 3.02 -4.33 -31.10
C SER A 387 1.80 -4.33 -32.01
N ASN A 388 1.48 -5.50 -32.57
CA ASN A 388 0.31 -5.67 -33.43
C ASN A 388 -0.72 -6.60 -32.79
N GLY A 389 -1.51 -6.05 -31.87
CA GLY A 389 -2.69 -6.70 -31.34
C GLY A 389 -2.73 -6.71 -29.81
N GLU A 390 -3.95 -6.57 -29.30
CA GLU A 390 -4.25 -6.51 -27.88
C GLU A 390 -3.72 -7.71 -27.08
N THR A 391 -3.74 -8.92 -27.63
CA THR A 391 -3.20 -10.12 -26.97
C THR A 391 -1.69 -10.07 -26.78
N ALA A 392 -0.96 -9.58 -27.80
CA ALA A 392 0.48 -9.42 -27.76
C ALA A 392 0.89 -8.35 -26.74
N ASN A 393 0.23 -7.18 -26.78
CA ASN A 393 0.39 -6.10 -25.80
C ASN A 393 0.18 -6.58 -24.36
N ASN A 394 -0.90 -7.31 -24.10
CA ASN A 394 -1.19 -7.79 -22.74
C ASN A 394 -0.18 -8.84 -22.25
N SER A 395 0.28 -9.73 -23.15
CA SER A 395 1.27 -10.75 -22.80
C SER A 395 2.59 -10.11 -22.37
N ILE A 396 3.10 -9.18 -23.17
CA ILE A 396 4.37 -8.50 -22.88
C ILE A 396 4.25 -7.54 -21.70
N PHE A 397 3.10 -6.86 -21.53
CA PHE A 397 2.81 -6.06 -20.35
C PHE A 397 2.91 -6.89 -19.06
N LYS A 398 2.24 -8.04 -19.01
CA LYS A 398 2.29 -8.94 -17.85
C LYS A 398 3.69 -9.44 -17.59
N HIS A 399 4.44 -9.74 -18.64
CA HIS A 399 5.82 -10.18 -18.53
C HIS A 399 6.74 -9.08 -17.96
N LEU A 400 6.64 -7.84 -18.45
CA LEU A 400 7.42 -6.71 -17.94
C LEU A 400 7.06 -6.39 -16.48
N LEU A 401 5.77 -6.43 -16.14
CA LEU A 401 5.30 -6.30 -14.76
C LEU A 401 5.91 -7.39 -13.86
N TYR A 402 5.93 -8.63 -14.33
CA TYR A 402 6.56 -9.74 -13.63
C TYR A 402 8.08 -9.51 -13.44
N LEU A 403 8.81 -9.07 -14.48
CA LEU A 403 10.25 -8.81 -14.38
C LEU A 403 10.56 -7.73 -13.34
N LEU A 404 9.77 -6.67 -13.30
CA LEU A 404 9.92 -5.60 -12.31
C LEU A 404 9.65 -6.11 -10.89
N ALA A 405 8.48 -6.68 -10.66
CA ALA A 405 8.02 -7.05 -9.33
C ALA A 405 8.74 -8.30 -8.76
N SER A 406 9.37 -9.14 -9.60
CA SER A 406 10.16 -10.30 -9.15
C SER A 406 11.60 -9.96 -8.75
N GLU A 407 12.12 -8.83 -9.21
CA GLU A 407 13.51 -8.42 -8.98
C GLU A 407 13.66 -7.31 -7.92
N TYR A 408 12.63 -6.48 -7.77
CA TYR A 408 12.64 -5.29 -6.93
C TYR A 408 11.45 -5.31 -5.96
N GLY A 409 11.68 -4.85 -4.74
CA GLY A 409 10.65 -4.78 -3.70
C GLY A 409 9.79 -3.52 -3.83
N PRO A 410 8.62 -3.46 -3.18
CA PRO A 410 7.72 -2.30 -3.24
C PRO A 410 8.31 -1.00 -2.67
N SER A 411 9.35 -1.07 -1.83
CA SER A 411 10.10 0.10 -1.34
C SER A 411 11.10 0.66 -2.37
N GLU A 412 11.43 -0.15 -3.39
CA GLU A 412 12.37 0.21 -4.45
C GLU A 412 11.65 0.65 -5.72
N ILE A 413 10.54 -0.01 -6.07
CA ILE A 413 9.75 0.34 -7.24
C ILE A 413 8.27 0.44 -6.91
N GLU A 414 7.60 1.38 -7.56
CA GLU A 414 6.16 1.60 -7.52
C GLU A 414 5.64 1.59 -8.95
N ILE A 415 4.43 1.08 -9.18
CA ILE A 415 3.88 0.85 -10.52
C ILE A 415 2.49 1.47 -10.64
N ASN A 416 2.33 2.37 -11.61
CA ASN A 416 1.06 2.97 -12.00
C ASN A 416 0.63 2.45 -13.36
N CYS A 417 -0.58 1.91 -13.44
CA CYS A 417 -1.09 1.24 -14.63
C CYS A 417 -2.33 1.96 -15.18
N PHE A 418 -2.35 2.23 -16.48
CA PHE A 418 -3.50 2.78 -17.20
C PHE A 418 -3.89 1.91 -18.40
N GLY A 419 -5.19 1.86 -18.72
CA GLY A 419 -5.69 1.25 -19.95
C GLY A 419 -5.85 -0.26 -19.87
N LEU A 420 -5.95 -0.83 -18.67
CA LEU A 420 -5.97 -2.28 -18.49
C LEU A 420 -7.29 -2.91 -18.94
N ASN A 421 -7.22 -4.05 -19.63
CA ASN A 421 -8.39 -4.88 -19.87
C ASN A 421 -8.86 -5.59 -18.58
N SER A 422 -10.05 -6.19 -18.61
CA SER A 422 -10.68 -6.79 -17.42
C SER A 422 -9.80 -7.81 -16.70
N ASP A 423 -9.11 -8.65 -17.47
CA ASP A 423 -8.34 -9.77 -16.93
C ASP A 423 -7.02 -9.29 -16.33
N THR A 424 -6.31 -8.40 -17.04
CA THR A 424 -5.08 -7.78 -16.53
C THR A 424 -5.37 -6.89 -15.33
N PHE A 425 -6.49 -6.16 -15.34
CA PHE A 425 -6.92 -5.34 -14.21
C PHE A 425 -7.07 -6.17 -12.93
N ARG A 426 -7.86 -7.24 -12.97
CA ARG A 426 -8.06 -8.14 -11.80
C ARG A 426 -6.75 -8.71 -11.28
N PHE A 427 -5.86 -9.07 -12.18
CA PHE A 427 -4.54 -9.58 -11.85
C PHE A 427 -3.68 -8.51 -11.14
N THR A 428 -3.61 -7.29 -11.68
CA THR A 428 -2.78 -6.21 -11.13
C THR A 428 -3.20 -5.72 -9.75
N GLN A 429 -4.48 -5.85 -9.38
CA GLN A 429 -5.01 -5.41 -8.08
C GLN A 429 -4.32 -6.10 -6.89
N ASN A 430 -3.91 -7.34 -7.08
CA ASN A 430 -3.31 -8.16 -6.02
C ASN A 430 -1.81 -7.87 -5.81
N LEU A 431 -1.18 -7.05 -6.66
CA LEU A 431 0.27 -6.80 -6.58
C LEU A 431 0.57 -5.60 -5.69
N THR A 432 1.42 -5.77 -4.68
CA THR A 432 1.80 -4.72 -3.71
C THR A 432 2.53 -3.54 -4.34
N HIS A 433 3.28 -3.77 -5.42
CA HIS A 433 3.97 -2.71 -6.18
C HIS A 433 3.01 -1.76 -6.91
N CYS A 434 1.78 -2.18 -7.18
CA CYS A 434 0.82 -1.37 -7.94
C CYS A 434 0.03 -0.44 -7.01
N SER A 435 0.19 0.88 -7.16
CA SER A 435 -0.50 1.88 -6.33
C SER A 435 -1.68 2.54 -7.05
N ILE A 436 -1.54 2.91 -8.34
CA ILE A 436 -2.64 3.43 -9.15
C ILE A 436 -2.98 2.46 -10.28
N ILE A 437 -4.22 2.00 -10.34
CA ILE A 437 -4.67 1.03 -11.33
C ILE A 437 -5.95 1.53 -11.99
N VAL A 438 -5.89 1.83 -13.29
CA VAL A 438 -7.02 2.31 -14.08
C VAL A 438 -7.38 1.29 -15.15
N SER A 439 -8.60 0.78 -15.09
CA SER A 439 -9.14 -0.10 -16.13
C SER A 439 -9.72 0.70 -17.30
N GLY A 440 -9.68 0.11 -18.49
CA GLY A 440 -10.23 0.64 -19.75
C GLY A 440 -9.63 1.96 -20.24
N LYS A 441 -10.04 2.37 -21.45
CA LYS A 441 -9.36 3.38 -22.27
C LYS A 441 -10.19 4.66 -22.37
N ASN A 442 -10.42 5.31 -21.22
CA ASN A 442 -11.24 6.53 -21.14
C ASN A 442 -10.34 7.79 -21.13
N PRO A 443 -10.54 8.76 -22.05
CA PRO A 443 -9.73 9.98 -22.11
C PRO A 443 -9.78 10.83 -20.83
N VAL A 444 -10.93 10.88 -20.13
CA VAL A 444 -11.07 11.64 -18.87
C VAL A 444 -10.21 11.01 -17.77
N TYR A 445 -10.19 9.67 -17.69
CA TYR A 445 -9.33 8.97 -16.73
C TYR A 445 -7.85 9.11 -17.08
N LEU A 446 -7.49 9.19 -18.37
CA LEU A 446 -6.11 9.45 -18.78
C LEU A 446 -5.66 10.86 -18.34
N GLU A 447 -6.51 11.87 -18.53
CA GLU A 447 -6.21 13.24 -18.08
C GLU A 447 -6.02 13.31 -16.56
N GLY A 448 -6.92 12.71 -15.78
CA GLY A 448 -6.78 12.65 -14.33
C GLY A 448 -5.52 11.89 -13.89
N PHE A 449 -5.18 10.81 -14.60
CA PHE A 449 -3.97 10.02 -14.33
C PHE A 449 -2.71 10.86 -14.58
N MET A 450 -2.64 11.60 -15.69
CA MET A 450 -1.52 12.51 -15.97
C MET A 450 -1.44 13.67 -14.98
N GLN A 451 -2.56 14.19 -14.48
CA GLN A 451 -2.56 15.22 -13.44
C GLN A 451 -2.01 14.69 -12.12
N ASN A 452 -2.38 13.47 -11.72
CA ASN A 452 -1.82 12.84 -10.53
C ASN A 452 -0.29 12.67 -10.63
N LEU A 453 0.20 12.27 -11.82
CA LEU A 453 1.64 12.23 -12.09
C LEU A 453 2.31 13.60 -11.99
N ASN A 454 1.65 14.68 -12.41
CA ASN A 454 2.15 16.04 -12.24
C ASN A 454 2.25 16.45 -10.76
N VAL A 455 1.27 16.05 -9.93
CA VAL A 455 1.32 16.29 -8.48
C VAL A 455 2.51 15.55 -7.85
N GLU A 456 2.71 14.28 -8.20
CA GLU A 456 3.85 13.50 -7.72
C GLU A 456 5.19 14.05 -8.22
N LEU A 457 5.27 14.49 -9.48
CA LEU A 457 6.43 15.19 -10.03
C LEU A 457 6.74 16.46 -9.23
N GLN A 458 5.73 17.27 -8.92
CA GLN A 458 5.91 18.48 -8.14
C GLN A 458 6.40 18.17 -6.72
N ARG A 459 5.83 17.15 -6.07
CA ARG A 459 6.29 16.66 -4.76
C ARG A 459 7.76 16.27 -4.79
N ARG A 460 8.21 15.53 -5.82
CA ARG A 460 9.63 15.13 -5.97
C ARG A 460 10.54 16.34 -6.27
N ARG A 461 10.07 17.32 -7.04
CA ARG A 461 10.79 18.60 -7.25
C ARG A 461 11.03 19.32 -5.93
N ASP A 462 9.98 19.43 -5.11
CA ASP A 462 10.06 20.09 -3.82
C ASP A 462 11.00 19.32 -2.86
N LEU A 463 10.96 17.99 -2.87
CA LEU A 463 11.90 17.17 -2.10
C LEU A 463 13.37 17.40 -2.51
N PHE A 464 13.66 17.42 -3.81
CA PHE A 464 15.03 17.58 -4.30
C PHE A 464 15.54 19.00 -4.06
N ALA A 465 14.66 20.01 -4.16
CA ALA A 465 14.97 21.40 -3.90
C ALA A 465 15.22 21.69 -2.40
N ASN A 466 14.51 21.00 -1.50
CA ASN A 466 14.64 21.17 -0.05
C ASN A 466 15.76 20.32 0.57
N ALA A 467 16.46 19.52 -0.22
CA ALA A 467 17.55 18.71 0.28
C ALA A 467 18.77 19.57 0.72
N PRO A 468 19.61 19.10 1.67
CA PRO A 468 20.74 19.88 2.19
C PRO A 468 21.81 20.25 1.15
N VAL A 469 21.82 19.54 0.02
CA VAL A 469 22.72 19.72 -1.11
C VAL A 469 21.87 19.91 -2.36
N SER A 470 22.33 20.71 -3.32
CA SER A 470 21.66 20.83 -4.63
C SER A 470 21.64 19.47 -5.32
N ILE A 471 20.48 18.85 -5.41
CA ILE A 471 20.27 17.53 -6.00
C ILE A 471 19.56 17.69 -7.34
N SER A 472 20.12 17.06 -8.38
CA SER A 472 19.63 17.21 -9.76
C SER A 472 19.09 15.92 -10.35
N SER A 473 19.32 14.78 -9.70
CA SER A 473 18.83 13.48 -10.14
C SER A 473 18.31 12.63 -8.99
N TYR A 474 17.48 11.66 -9.35
CA TYR A 474 16.95 10.66 -8.43
C TYR A 474 18.05 9.84 -7.75
N SER A 475 19.08 9.39 -8.49
CA SER A 475 20.14 8.58 -7.88
C SER A 475 20.99 9.37 -6.88
N GLU A 476 21.18 10.68 -7.10
CA GLU A 476 21.81 11.59 -6.12
C GLU A 476 20.96 11.71 -4.86
N TYR A 477 19.64 11.92 -5.01
CA TYR A 477 18.70 12.00 -3.89
C TYR A 477 18.75 10.74 -3.01
N ARG A 478 18.59 9.57 -3.63
CA ARG A 478 18.56 8.26 -2.95
C ARG A 478 19.87 7.87 -2.29
N LYS A 479 21.01 8.49 -2.66
CA LYS A 479 22.31 8.23 -2.00
C LYS A 479 22.50 9.02 -0.70
N ILE A 480 21.81 10.16 -0.56
CA ILE A 480 22.00 11.11 0.55
C ILE A 480 20.84 11.01 1.54
N SER A 481 19.65 10.64 1.08
CA SER A 481 18.44 10.48 1.89
C SER A 481 18.33 9.06 2.44
N ASP A 482 18.06 8.94 3.74
CA ASP A 482 17.70 7.67 4.40
C ASP A 482 16.22 7.28 4.16
N ASP A 483 15.40 8.18 3.58
CA ASP A 483 14.01 7.91 3.20
C ASP A 483 13.94 7.14 1.86
N SER A 484 13.17 6.05 1.84
CA SER A 484 12.89 5.28 0.62
C SER A 484 11.93 6.03 -0.29
N LEU A 485 12.44 6.57 -1.40
CA LEU A 485 11.63 7.13 -2.48
C LEU A 485 11.64 6.16 -3.67
N PRO A 486 10.62 5.31 -3.90
CA PRO A 486 10.68 4.30 -4.97
C PRO A 486 10.73 4.91 -6.38
N ARG A 487 11.38 4.22 -7.32
CA ARG A 487 11.27 4.55 -8.75
C ARG A 487 9.85 4.25 -9.22
N LEU A 488 9.20 5.24 -9.83
CA LEU A 488 7.83 5.12 -10.30
C LEU A 488 7.83 4.66 -11.75
N PHE A 489 7.24 3.51 -12.02
CA PHE A 489 7.02 2.97 -13.35
C PHE A 489 5.58 3.22 -13.79
N VAL A 490 5.40 4.00 -14.85
CA VAL A 490 4.11 4.36 -15.41
C VAL A 490 3.86 3.55 -16.67
N LEU A 491 2.98 2.55 -16.58
CA LEU A 491 2.64 1.67 -17.68
C LEU A 491 1.31 2.13 -18.31
N ILE A 492 1.35 2.51 -19.58
CA ILE A 492 0.18 3.05 -20.31
C ILE A 492 -0.13 2.14 -21.49
N GLN A 493 -1.34 1.56 -21.52
CA GLN A 493 -1.87 0.83 -22.68
C GLN A 493 -3.03 1.59 -23.34
N GLY A 494 -3.24 1.35 -24.64
CA GLY A 494 -4.46 1.78 -25.34
C GLY A 494 -4.52 3.27 -25.68
N LEU A 495 -3.37 3.95 -25.70
CA LEU A 495 -3.28 5.35 -26.10
C LEU A 495 -3.65 5.54 -27.58
N ASP A 496 -3.32 4.56 -28.42
CA ASP A 496 -3.72 4.45 -29.83
C ASP A 496 -5.25 4.45 -30.02
N GLU A 497 -5.99 3.69 -29.21
CA GLU A 497 -7.45 3.67 -29.26
C GLU A 497 -8.06 5.01 -28.84
N ILE A 498 -7.46 5.70 -27.85
CA ILE A 498 -7.92 7.03 -27.42
C ILE A 498 -7.68 8.06 -28.53
N ILE A 499 -6.48 8.05 -29.14
CA ILE A 499 -6.08 9.00 -30.17
C ILE A 499 -6.85 8.80 -31.48
N SER A 500 -7.13 7.54 -31.86
CA SER A 500 -7.88 7.21 -33.08
C SER A 500 -9.35 7.62 -32.99
N ASN A 501 -9.95 7.51 -31.79
CA ASN A 501 -11.36 7.87 -31.56
C ASN A 501 -11.59 9.36 -31.22
N ALA A 502 -10.52 10.13 -30.99
CA ALA A 502 -10.61 11.55 -30.63
C ALA A 502 -10.53 12.50 -31.85
N SER A 503 -10.95 13.74 -31.64
CA SER A 503 -10.76 14.82 -32.61
C SER A 503 -9.28 15.16 -32.78
N ASP A 504 -8.90 15.63 -33.97
CA ASP A 504 -7.49 15.90 -34.28
C ASP A 504 -6.85 16.92 -33.31
N LEU A 505 -7.61 17.95 -32.93
CA LEU A 505 -7.15 18.97 -31.99
C LEU A 505 -6.85 18.38 -30.60
N PHE A 506 -7.74 17.50 -30.09
CA PHE A 506 -7.56 16.84 -28.81
C PHE A 506 -6.35 15.89 -28.84
N SER A 507 -6.19 15.13 -29.92
CA SER A 507 -5.06 14.21 -30.06
C SER A 507 -3.71 14.93 -30.08
N ILE A 508 -3.63 16.10 -30.75
CA ILE A 508 -2.41 16.93 -30.74
C ILE A 508 -2.11 17.43 -29.33
N GLU A 509 -3.10 18.00 -28.65
CA GLU A 509 -2.94 18.53 -27.29
C GLU A 509 -2.51 17.43 -26.31
N LEU A 510 -3.10 16.24 -26.42
CA LEU A 510 -2.75 15.08 -25.59
C LEU A 510 -1.30 14.63 -25.81
N ILE A 511 -0.85 14.55 -27.07
CA ILE A 511 0.53 14.15 -27.42
C ILE A 511 1.53 15.20 -26.91
N GLU A 512 1.21 16.48 -27.03
CA GLU A 512 2.05 17.57 -26.51
C GLU A 512 2.17 17.51 -24.97
N LYS A 513 1.03 17.35 -24.26
CA LYS A 513 1.01 17.21 -22.80
C LYS A 513 1.82 16.01 -22.33
N LEU A 514 1.63 14.84 -22.97
CA LEU A 514 2.38 13.63 -22.64
C LEU A 514 3.88 13.80 -22.92
N SER A 515 4.25 14.41 -24.04
CA SER A 515 5.65 14.65 -24.40
C SER A 515 6.36 15.56 -23.40
N GLN A 516 5.67 16.61 -22.93
CA GLN A 516 6.18 17.50 -21.89
C GLN A 516 6.35 16.77 -20.55
N LEU A 517 5.37 15.94 -20.17
CA LEU A 517 5.43 15.15 -18.94
C LEU A 517 6.60 14.15 -18.95
N LEU A 518 6.77 13.41 -20.05
CA LEU A 518 7.90 12.48 -20.25
C LEU A 518 9.25 13.17 -20.04
N LYS A 519 9.39 14.38 -20.60
CA LYS A 519 10.62 15.16 -20.51
C LYS A 519 10.91 15.59 -19.08
N ASP A 520 9.90 16.10 -18.39
CA ASP A 520 10.01 16.67 -17.05
C ASP A 520 10.25 15.63 -15.96
N CYS A 521 9.78 14.39 -16.18
CA CYS A 521 9.88 13.26 -15.25
C CYS A 521 11.27 12.60 -15.22
N ASN A 522 12.07 12.72 -16.29
CA ASN A 522 13.31 11.97 -16.51
C ASN A 522 14.28 11.98 -15.31
N ASN A 523 14.45 13.14 -14.65
CA ASN A 523 15.43 13.28 -13.56
C ASN A 523 14.87 12.88 -12.19
N PHE A 524 13.57 12.64 -12.07
CA PHE A 524 12.88 12.42 -10.79
C PHE A 524 12.55 10.95 -10.54
N GLY A 525 13.14 10.03 -11.33
CA GLY A 525 12.94 8.60 -11.17
C GLY A 525 11.51 8.15 -11.49
N ILE A 526 10.86 8.84 -12.42
CA ILE A 526 9.55 8.49 -12.98
C ILE A 526 9.79 8.06 -14.43
N HIS A 527 9.49 6.80 -14.74
CA HIS A 527 9.82 6.14 -16.01
C HIS A 527 8.57 5.61 -16.68
N PHE A 528 8.39 5.87 -17.96
CA PHE A 528 7.21 5.48 -18.72
C PHE A 528 7.47 4.25 -19.59
N LEU A 529 6.56 3.28 -19.53
CA LEU A 529 6.48 2.13 -20.42
C LEU A 529 5.17 2.25 -21.20
N ILE A 530 5.25 2.71 -22.44
CA ILE A 530 4.06 2.99 -23.24
C ILE A 530 3.88 1.90 -24.29
N PHE A 531 2.71 1.27 -24.29
CA PHE A 531 2.32 0.20 -25.20
C PHE A 531 1.32 0.76 -26.21
N ILE A 532 1.70 0.75 -27.48
CA ILE A 532 0.89 1.30 -28.56
C ILE A 532 0.79 0.32 -29.72
N GLU A 533 -0.40 0.29 -30.32
CA GLU A 533 -0.55 -0.24 -31.67
C GLU A 533 -0.21 0.82 -32.73
N PRO A 534 0.20 0.39 -33.93
CA PRO A 534 0.41 1.27 -35.06
C PRO A 534 -0.76 2.22 -35.39
N GLU A 535 -0.56 3.53 -35.19
CA GLU A 535 -1.53 4.59 -35.53
C GLU A 535 -0.81 5.81 -36.16
N GLU A 536 -1.35 6.38 -37.24
CA GLU A 536 -0.67 7.45 -38.00
C GLU A 536 -0.49 8.72 -37.18
N LYS A 537 -1.48 9.07 -36.35
CA LYS A 537 -1.45 10.28 -35.51
C LYS A 537 -0.34 10.23 -34.44
N ILE A 538 0.08 9.03 -34.03
CA ILE A 538 1.12 8.81 -33.02
C ILE A 538 2.53 9.08 -33.57
N LEU A 539 2.71 9.15 -34.90
CA LEU A 539 4.00 9.45 -35.54
C LEU A 539 4.54 10.85 -35.22
N SER A 540 3.73 11.72 -34.60
CA SER A 540 4.13 13.06 -34.14
C SER A 540 4.82 13.08 -32.77
N MET A 541 4.88 11.94 -32.06
CA MET A 541 5.56 11.85 -30.77
C MET A 541 7.07 12.12 -30.88
N ASP A 542 7.64 12.82 -29.89
CA ASP A 542 9.10 12.99 -29.78
C ASP A 542 9.75 11.68 -29.34
N LEU A 543 10.23 10.90 -30.31
CA LEU A 543 10.85 9.61 -30.05
C LEU A 543 12.18 9.70 -29.29
N ASN A 544 12.78 10.89 -29.15
CA ASN A 544 14.00 11.06 -28.37
C ASN A 544 13.76 10.92 -26.86
N GLN A 545 12.51 10.95 -26.42
CA GLN A 545 12.16 10.68 -25.01
C GLN A 545 12.18 9.18 -24.67
N TYR A 546 12.22 8.30 -25.67
CA TYR A 546 12.22 6.85 -25.48
C TYR A 546 13.57 6.28 -25.89
N ASP A 547 14.36 5.91 -24.88
CA ASP A 547 15.70 5.36 -25.10
C ASP A 547 15.60 3.95 -25.68
N TYR A 548 14.70 3.14 -25.14
CA TYR A 548 14.41 1.81 -25.67
C TYR A 548 13.13 1.81 -26.49
N ARG A 549 13.20 1.20 -27.67
CA ARG A 549 12.06 0.97 -28.56
C ARG A 549 11.99 -0.51 -28.87
N LEU A 550 10.93 -1.16 -28.40
CA LEU A 550 10.67 -2.58 -28.61
C LEU A 550 9.65 -2.78 -29.71
N PHE A 551 9.97 -3.64 -30.67
CA PHE A 551 9.08 -3.99 -31.76
C PHE A 551 8.69 -5.45 -31.63
N TYR A 552 7.43 -5.66 -31.28
CA TYR A 552 6.80 -6.96 -31.14
C TYR A 552 5.70 -7.11 -32.19
N LEU A 553 6.12 -7.20 -33.46
CA LEU A 553 5.24 -7.23 -34.62
C LEU A 553 5.26 -8.62 -35.26
N SER A 554 4.08 -9.20 -35.49
CA SER A 554 3.89 -10.44 -36.25
C SER A 554 3.58 -10.23 -37.75
N ASP A 555 3.32 -8.99 -38.19
CA ASP A 555 2.95 -8.65 -39.58
C ASP A 555 3.93 -7.65 -40.23
N ALA A 556 4.62 -8.12 -41.28
CA ALA A 556 5.61 -7.36 -42.03
C ALA A 556 5.03 -6.23 -42.91
N ALA A 557 3.71 -6.18 -43.16
CA ALA A 557 3.11 -5.08 -43.92
C ALA A 557 2.99 -3.80 -43.08
N LYS A 558 2.67 -3.94 -41.78
CA LYS A 558 2.55 -2.83 -40.82
C LYS A 558 3.92 -2.31 -40.33
N SER A 559 5.02 -3.01 -40.58
CA SER A 559 6.37 -2.52 -40.26
C SER A 559 6.87 -1.44 -41.22
N LYS A 560 6.39 -1.43 -42.48
CA LYS A 560 6.81 -0.48 -43.52
C LYS A 560 6.33 0.96 -43.28
N SER A 561 5.21 1.16 -42.59
CA SER A 561 4.71 2.49 -42.22
C SER A 561 5.60 3.23 -41.22
N PHE A 562 6.49 2.50 -40.52
CA PHE A 562 7.43 3.07 -39.54
C PHE A 562 8.86 3.21 -40.07
N ALA A 563 9.11 2.98 -41.36
CA ALA A 563 10.41 3.22 -41.98
C ALA A 563 10.91 4.67 -41.79
N ASN A 564 9.98 5.61 -41.61
CA ASN A 564 10.27 7.02 -41.32
C ASN A 564 10.87 7.26 -39.92
N LEU A 565 10.81 6.28 -39.02
CA LEU A 565 11.41 6.36 -37.68
C LEU A 565 12.91 6.00 -37.66
N SER A 566 13.54 5.85 -38.84
CA SER A 566 14.98 5.56 -39.01
C SER A 566 15.43 4.22 -38.43
N ILE A 567 14.58 3.20 -38.50
CA ILE A 567 14.83 1.86 -37.95
C ILE A 567 15.10 0.88 -39.09
N PRO A 568 16.11 -0.02 -38.99
CA PRO A 568 16.33 -1.08 -39.98
C PRO A 568 15.08 -1.98 -40.11
N LEU A 569 14.67 -2.27 -41.36
CA LEU A 569 13.40 -2.95 -41.67
C LEU A 569 13.19 -4.28 -40.94
N CYS A 570 11.99 -4.47 -40.39
CA CYS A 570 11.52 -5.70 -39.72
C CYS A 570 11.14 -6.85 -40.69
N GLU A 571 11.80 -7.02 -41.83
CA GLU A 571 11.43 -8.04 -42.83
C GLU A 571 11.60 -9.50 -42.33
N HIS A 572 12.13 -9.71 -41.13
CA HIS A 572 12.54 -11.02 -40.61
C HIS A 572 11.88 -11.48 -39.29
N LEU A 573 11.01 -10.67 -38.65
CA LEU A 573 10.26 -11.12 -37.47
C LEU A 573 8.97 -11.87 -37.90
N LYS A 574 9.08 -13.20 -38.06
CA LYS A 574 7.92 -14.09 -38.23
C LYS A 574 7.60 -14.92 -36.99
N ASP A 575 8.44 -14.81 -35.96
CA ASP A 575 8.38 -15.61 -34.75
C ASP A 575 7.70 -14.80 -33.64
N PRO A 576 6.58 -15.28 -33.07
CA PRO A 576 5.86 -14.59 -32.00
C PRO A 576 6.63 -14.56 -30.66
N GLU A 577 7.80 -15.19 -30.55
CA GLU A 577 8.68 -15.08 -29.38
C GLU A 577 9.83 -14.08 -29.59
N LYS A 578 9.99 -13.50 -30.78
CA LYS A 578 11.10 -12.57 -31.06
C LYS A 578 10.67 -11.10 -30.97
N VAL A 579 11.50 -10.30 -30.32
CA VAL A 579 11.35 -8.85 -30.16
C VAL A 579 12.62 -8.15 -30.64
N LEU A 580 12.46 -7.15 -31.49
CA LEU A 580 13.54 -6.23 -31.84
C LEU A 580 13.66 -5.17 -30.76
N VAL A 581 14.85 -4.97 -30.23
CA VAL A 581 15.16 -3.98 -29.20
C VAL A 581 16.13 -2.97 -29.78
N PHE A 582 15.70 -1.72 -29.91
CA PHE A 582 16.55 -0.60 -30.28
C PHE A 582 16.91 0.22 -29.05
N SER A 583 18.20 0.49 -28.85
CA SER A 583 18.73 1.42 -27.84
C SER A 583 19.24 2.68 -28.52
N LEU A 584 18.67 3.83 -28.18
CA LEU A 584 19.08 5.14 -28.69
C LEU A 584 20.47 5.53 -28.16
N SER A 585 20.69 5.39 -26.86
CA SER A 585 21.97 5.72 -26.21
C SER A 585 23.14 4.88 -26.74
N ASP A 586 22.91 3.59 -27.00
CA ASP A 586 23.95 2.70 -27.52
C ASP A 586 23.99 2.67 -29.06
N ASN A 587 23.03 3.32 -29.72
CA ASN A 587 22.79 3.29 -31.16
C ASN A 587 22.87 1.87 -31.74
N LYS A 588 22.23 0.92 -31.04
CA LYS A 588 22.32 -0.52 -31.30
C LYS A 588 20.94 -1.11 -31.49
N THR A 589 20.83 -2.09 -32.39
CA THR A 589 19.63 -2.91 -32.59
C THR A 589 19.97 -4.36 -32.31
N ASP A 590 19.23 -4.97 -31.40
CA ASP A 590 19.36 -6.38 -31.02
C ASP A 590 18.03 -7.11 -31.27
N ILE A 591 18.09 -8.42 -31.51
CA ILE A 591 16.92 -9.29 -31.57
C ILE A 591 16.96 -10.17 -30.34
N CYS A 592 15.92 -10.11 -29.51
CA CYS A 592 15.78 -10.89 -28.29
C CYS A 592 14.66 -11.91 -28.44
N THR A 593 14.89 -13.13 -27.96
CA THR A 593 13.82 -14.11 -27.79
C THR A 593 13.25 -13.99 -26.38
N ILE A 594 11.98 -13.63 -26.29
CA ILE A 594 11.22 -13.51 -25.04
C ILE A 594 10.27 -14.70 -24.92
N LYS A 595 10.21 -15.29 -23.72
CA LYS A 595 9.18 -16.25 -23.36
C LYS A 595 8.29 -15.64 -22.28
N PRO A 596 7.17 -15.00 -22.67
CA PRO A 596 6.23 -14.44 -21.72
C PRO A 596 5.76 -15.52 -20.75
N LYS A 597 5.78 -15.21 -19.45
CA LYS A 597 5.23 -16.10 -18.43
C LYS A 597 3.71 -16.05 -18.51
N ASP A 598 3.04 -17.19 -18.36
CA ASP A 598 1.59 -17.26 -18.33
C ASP A 598 1.04 -16.71 -17.01
N GLU A 599 -0.20 -16.21 -17.03
CA GLU A 599 -0.86 -15.58 -15.88
C GLU A 599 -0.84 -16.45 -14.63
N LYS A 600 -1.03 -17.78 -14.81
CA LYS A 600 -1.06 -18.72 -13.69
C LYS A 600 0.31 -18.82 -13.03
N SER A 601 1.38 -18.93 -13.81
CA SER A 601 2.75 -18.93 -13.27
C SER A 601 3.09 -17.61 -12.57
N ILE A 602 2.65 -16.48 -13.13
CA ILE A 602 2.85 -15.17 -12.52
C ILE A 602 2.08 -15.07 -11.20
N PHE A 603 0.82 -15.49 -11.18
CA PHE A 603 0.00 -15.51 -9.96
C PHE A 603 0.55 -16.48 -8.92
N GLU A 604 0.95 -17.69 -9.30
CA GLU A 604 1.60 -18.64 -8.41
C GLU A 604 2.92 -18.11 -7.87
N HIS A 605 3.67 -17.33 -8.66
CA HIS A 605 4.88 -16.66 -8.19
C HIS A 605 4.56 -15.60 -7.14
N PHE A 606 3.66 -14.66 -7.43
CA PHE A 606 3.34 -13.56 -6.50
C PHE A 606 2.51 -13.98 -5.29
N SER A 607 1.66 -15.00 -5.40
CA SER A 607 0.92 -15.56 -4.25
C SER A 607 1.80 -16.34 -3.27
N ARG A 608 3.01 -16.71 -3.69
CA ARG A 608 4.04 -17.28 -2.81
C ARG A 608 4.91 -16.20 -2.19
N ILE A 609 4.90 -14.98 -2.73
CA ILE A 609 5.58 -13.85 -2.09
C ILE A 609 4.63 -13.37 -0.98
N PRO A 610 5.10 -13.31 0.27
CA PRO A 610 4.27 -12.84 1.36
C PRO A 610 3.76 -11.42 1.07
N ASP A 611 2.55 -11.11 1.53
CA ASP A 611 1.92 -9.81 1.31
C ASP A 611 2.78 -8.74 2.03
N PHE A 612 3.71 -8.11 1.31
CA PHE A 612 4.46 -6.91 1.72
C PHE A 612 3.50 -5.72 1.91
N SER A 613 2.51 -5.89 2.78
CA SER A 613 1.63 -4.87 3.32
C SER A 613 2.34 -4.21 4.49
N GLY A 614 3.51 -3.64 4.18
CA GLY A 614 4.21 -2.76 5.11
C GLY A 614 3.38 -1.50 5.40
N PRO A 615 3.56 -0.85 6.56
CA PRO A 615 2.76 0.28 7.03
C PRO A 615 2.95 1.60 6.24
N GLN A 616 3.60 1.56 5.07
CA GLN A 616 3.94 2.76 4.28
C GLN A 616 3.42 2.75 2.83
N HIS A 617 2.57 1.80 2.42
CA HIS A 617 1.97 1.90 1.09
C HIS A 617 0.85 2.95 1.07
N THR A 618 1.01 3.92 0.15
CA THR A 618 -0.04 4.79 -0.37
C THR A 618 -1.31 3.97 -0.59
N GLU A 619 -2.46 4.47 -0.13
CA GLU A 619 -3.76 3.81 -0.39
C GLU A 619 -3.86 3.48 -1.88
N LYS A 620 -4.02 2.19 -2.21
CA LYS A 620 -4.16 1.77 -3.60
C LYS A 620 -5.39 2.43 -4.20
N LEU A 621 -5.19 3.24 -5.23
CA LEU A 621 -6.26 3.88 -5.97
C LEU A 621 -6.62 3.01 -7.16
N ILE A 622 -7.78 2.37 -7.06
CA ILE A 622 -8.30 1.45 -8.07
C ILE A 622 -9.50 2.12 -8.75
N LEU A 623 -9.38 2.45 -10.03
CA LEU A 623 -10.45 3.02 -10.83
C LEU A 623 -10.90 2.00 -11.88
N ASN A 624 -12.17 1.62 -11.80
CA ASN A 624 -12.76 0.69 -12.74
C ASN A 624 -13.66 1.43 -13.75
N SER A 625 -13.23 1.60 -15.00
CA SER A 625 -14.07 2.16 -16.07
C SER A 625 -15.15 1.22 -16.59
N PHE A 626 -15.06 -0.08 -16.27
CA PHE A 626 -16.13 -1.03 -16.57
C PHE A 626 -17.34 -0.83 -15.64
N ASP A 627 -17.17 -0.15 -14.51
CA ASP A 627 -18.26 0.20 -13.60
C ASP A 627 -18.81 1.58 -13.95
N VAL A 628 -20.09 1.64 -14.35
CA VAL A 628 -20.81 2.90 -14.47
C VAL A 628 -21.00 3.46 -13.05
N PRO A 629 -20.58 4.71 -12.75
CA PRO A 629 -20.83 5.29 -11.44
C PRO A 629 -22.34 5.27 -11.16
N GLN A 630 -22.78 4.45 -10.22
CA GLN A 630 -24.18 4.44 -9.82
C GLN A 630 -24.45 5.72 -9.02
N ILE A 631 -25.36 6.55 -9.53
CA ILE A 631 -25.87 7.70 -8.80
C ILE A 631 -26.52 7.19 -7.51
N GLY A 632 -25.93 7.50 -6.34
CA GLY A 632 -26.62 7.37 -5.05
C GLY A 632 -26.19 6.23 -4.10
N SER A 633 -25.02 5.61 -4.26
CA SER A 633 -24.47 4.78 -3.19
C SER A 633 -23.96 5.67 -2.05
N ILE A 634 -24.81 5.94 -1.06
CA ILE A 634 -24.42 6.50 0.22
C ILE A 634 -23.43 5.50 0.85
N PRO A 635 -22.19 5.88 1.23
CA PRO A 635 -21.35 4.99 2.02
C PRO A 635 -22.10 4.62 3.30
N ASP A 636 -22.28 3.32 3.59
CA ASP A 636 -23.17 2.76 4.63
C ASP A 636 -23.00 3.34 6.06
N ASN A 637 -22.01 4.21 6.30
CA ASN A 637 -21.59 4.69 7.62
C ASN A 637 -21.57 6.22 7.82
N GLN A 638 -21.95 7.07 6.86
CA GLN A 638 -21.92 8.53 7.05
C GLN A 638 -23.32 9.13 7.20
N LYS A 639 -23.62 9.67 8.40
CA LYS A 639 -24.81 10.50 8.60
C LYS A 639 -24.61 11.86 7.90
N PRO A 640 -25.63 12.43 7.26
CA PRO A 640 -25.54 13.69 6.53
C PRO A 640 -25.38 14.92 7.44
N ILE A 641 -25.20 14.75 8.75
CA ILE A 641 -25.02 15.85 9.71
C ILE A 641 -23.63 15.72 10.33
N SER A 642 -22.79 16.74 10.16
CA SER A 642 -21.49 16.86 10.80
C SER A 642 -21.61 17.29 12.27
N GLU A 643 -20.55 17.09 13.07
CA GLU A 643 -20.57 17.37 14.52
C GLU A 643 -20.83 18.85 14.87
N ASP A 644 -20.53 19.77 13.94
CA ASP A 644 -20.82 21.21 14.02
C ASP A 644 -22.25 21.59 13.58
N GLY A 645 -23.05 20.61 13.15
CA GLY A 645 -24.44 20.79 12.76
C GLY A 645 -24.66 21.30 11.33
N THR A 646 -23.65 21.24 10.46
CA THR A 646 -23.83 21.43 9.00
C THR A 646 -24.38 20.16 8.35
N ILE A 647 -25.07 20.32 7.21
CA ILE A 647 -25.64 19.19 6.47
C ILE A 647 -24.81 18.94 5.21
N ASP A 648 -24.19 17.77 5.09
CA ASP A 648 -23.40 17.36 3.94
C ASP A 648 -24.21 16.46 3.00
N LEU A 649 -24.47 16.95 1.78
CA LEU A 649 -25.20 16.22 0.75
C LEU A 649 -24.26 15.63 -0.31
N TYR A 650 -24.28 14.32 -0.47
CA TYR A 650 -23.53 13.58 -1.47
C TYR A 650 -24.24 13.69 -2.83
N ILE A 651 -23.63 14.43 -3.76
CA ILE A 651 -24.18 14.70 -5.09
C ILE A 651 -23.53 13.86 -6.20
N GLY A 652 -22.48 13.10 -5.89
CA GLY A 652 -21.87 12.12 -6.79
C GLY A 652 -20.50 11.63 -6.30
N ALA A 653 -19.97 10.59 -6.95
CA ALA A 653 -18.57 10.20 -6.79
C ALA A 653 -17.69 11.05 -7.72
N SER A 654 -16.55 11.54 -7.22
CA SER A 654 -15.57 12.18 -8.10
C SER A 654 -14.96 11.14 -9.03
N GLN A 655 -14.81 11.53 -10.29
CA GLN A 655 -14.02 10.80 -11.29
C GLN A 655 -12.51 11.16 -11.20
N TRP A 656 -12.11 11.94 -10.19
CA TRP A 656 -10.75 12.45 -10.01
C TRP A 656 -9.97 11.63 -8.98
N PHE A 657 -8.65 11.56 -9.17
CA PHE A 657 -7.67 10.79 -8.40
C PHE A 657 -7.39 11.41 -7.02
N THR A 658 -8.42 11.59 -6.18
CA THR A 658 -8.28 12.03 -4.78
C THR A 658 -9.12 11.13 -3.86
N PRO A 659 -8.54 10.54 -2.78
CA PRO A 659 -9.20 9.53 -1.94
C PRO A 659 -10.50 9.99 -1.26
N ASP A 660 -10.78 11.28 -1.18
CA ASP A 660 -11.84 11.83 -0.33
C ASP A 660 -12.93 12.65 -1.04
N THR A 661 -12.90 12.80 -2.37
CA THR A 661 -13.85 13.70 -3.03
C THR A 661 -15.09 12.98 -3.56
N ASN A 662 -15.89 12.35 -2.71
CA ASN A 662 -17.31 12.37 -3.07
C ASN A 662 -17.72 13.84 -3.21
N TYR A 663 -18.38 14.23 -4.30
CA TYR A 663 -18.88 15.60 -4.42
C TYR A 663 -19.88 15.81 -3.30
N LYS A 664 -19.50 16.65 -2.33
CA LYS A 664 -20.35 17.04 -1.20
C LYS A 664 -20.79 18.49 -1.36
N LEU A 665 -22.09 18.70 -1.23
CA LEU A 665 -22.69 20.02 -1.04
C LEU A 665 -22.92 20.22 0.46
N THR A 666 -22.03 20.97 1.10
CA THR A 666 -22.16 21.35 2.52
C THR A 666 -23.11 22.52 2.67
N LEU A 667 -24.14 22.33 3.51
CA LEU A 667 -25.18 23.31 3.82
C LEU A 667 -24.97 23.85 5.25
N PRO A 668 -24.52 25.10 5.44
CA PRO A 668 -24.33 25.70 6.76
C PRO A 668 -25.65 25.90 7.53
N LYS A 669 -25.64 25.68 8.86
CA LYS A 669 -26.85 25.77 9.71
C LYS A 669 -27.54 27.14 9.71
N ASN A 670 -26.77 28.23 9.53
CA ASN A 670 -27.25 29.62 9.70
C ASN A 670 -27.18 30.50 8.44
N GLN A 671 -26.59 30.02 7.36
CA GLN A 671 -26.51 30.71 6.07
C GLN A 671 -26.57 29.64 4.98
N THR A 672 -27.75 29.38 4.44
CA THR A 672 -27.89 28.37 3.39
C THR A 672 -28.59 28.94 2.17
N PRO A 673 -27.93 28.89 1.01
CA PRO A 673 -28.53 29.36 -0.23
C PRO A 673 -29.51 28.32 -0.80
N ASN A 674 -30.46 28.75 -1.65
CA ASN A 674 -31.29 27.81 -2.43
C ASN A 674 -30.41 27.01 -3.41
N VAL A 675 -30.90 25.91 -3.96
CA VAL A 675 -30.13 25.04 -4.87
C VAL A 675 -30.85 24.91 -6.19
N MET A 676 -30.12 25.15 -7.29
CA MET A 676 -30.62 24.96 -8.64
C MET A 676 -29.89 23.79 -9.31
N ILE A 677 -30.65 22.84 -9.85
CA ILE A 677 -30.14 21.70 -10.62
C ILE A 677 -30.47 21.96 -12.09
N CYS A 678 -29.45 22.00 -12.94
CA CYS A 678 -29.60 22.24 -14.36
C CYS A 678 -28.91 21.13 -15.16
N GLY A 679 -29.57 20.60 -16.20
CA GLY A 679 -28.94 19.60 -17.06
C GLY A 679 -29.85 19.15 -18.19
N ASN A 680 -29.22 18.72 -19.28
CA ASN A 680 -29.91 18.34 -20.53
C ASN A 680 -30.59 16.95 -20.46
N ASP A 681 -30.22 16.11 -19.48
CA ASP A 681 -30.84 14.81 -19.24
C ASP A 681 -31.77 14.85 -18.02
N GLN A 682 -33.07 14.86 -18.30
CA GLN A 682 -34.14 14.89 -17.30
C GLN A 682 -34.07 13.71 -16.32
N LYS A 683 -33.70 12.50 -16.78
CA LYS A 683 -33.64 11.30 -15.91
C LYS A 683 -32.52 11.42 -14.88
N THR A 684 -31.40 12.00 -15.30
CA THR A 684 -30.23 12.19 -14.46
C THR A 684 -30.44 13.31 -13.44
N CYS A 685 -31.00 14.45 -13.86
CA CYS A 685 -31.36 15.54 -12.93
C CYS A 685 -32.39 15.08 -11.89
N HIS A 686 -33.36 14.28 -12.32
CA HIS A 686 -34.35 13.69 -11.43
C HIS A 686 -33.73 12.70 -10.44
N SER A 687 -32.82 11.83 -10.89
CA SER A 687 -32.10 10.89 -10.02
C SER A 687 -31.25 11.61 -8.96
N LEU A 688 -30.60 12.72 -9.33
CA LEU A 688 -29.83 13.53 -8.39
C LEU A 688 -30.73 14.19 -7.34
N LEU A 689 -31.83 14.82 -7.79
CA LEU A 689 -32.80 15.45 -6.91
C LEU A 689 -33.42 14.41 -5.95
N HIS A 690 -33.69 13.21 -6.43
CA HIS A 690 -34.18 12.10 -5.62
C HIS A 690 -33.16 11.62 -4.58
N SER A 691 -31.88 11.52 -4.94
CA SER A 691 -30.80 11.19 -4.00
C SER A 691 -30.71 12.22 -2.87
N MET A 692 -30.83 13.52 -3.18
CA MET A 692 -30.84 14.58 -2.17
C MET A 692 -32.06 14.48 -1.24
N GLN A 693 -33.24 14.14 -1.77
CA GLN A 693 -34.44 13.90 -0.97
C GLN A 693 -34.25 12.77 0.04
N ILE A 694 -33.66 11.65 -0.38
CA ILE A 694 -33.39 10.50 0.49
C ILE A 694 -32.46 10.89 1.64
N GLN A 695 -31.37 11.59 1.33
CA GLN A 695 -30.38 12.03 2.33
C GLN A 695 -30.95 13.03 3.34
N LEU A 696 -31.94 13.84 2.94
CA LEU A 696 -32.54 14.87 3.81
C LEU A 696 -33.78 14.40 4.58
N ALA A 697 -34.36 13.26 4.22
CA ALA A 697 -35.64 12.81 4.77
C ALA A 697 -35.61 12.51 6.28
N ASP A 698 -34.42 12.21 6.83
CA ASP A 698 -34.22 11.96 8.27
C ASP A 698 -33.90 13.24 9.07
N VAL A 699 -33.67 14.37 8.40
CA VAL A 699 -33.12 15.59 9.01
C VAL A 699 -34.06 16.79 8.88
N CYS A 700 -34.78 16.90 7.77
CA CYS A 700 -35.60 18.07 7.44
C CYS A 700 -37.02 17.67 7.04
N LYS A 701 -37.97 18.60 7.20
CA LYS A 701 -39.32 18.41 6.70
C LYS A 701 -39.37 18.73 5.21
N ILE A 702 -39.62 17.71 4.39
CA ILE A 702 -39.60 17.83 2.93
C ILE A 702 -41.01 18.00 2.38
N THR A 703 -41.20 19.01 1.54
CA THR A 703 -42.38 19.19 0.69
C THR A 703 -41.97 19.13 -0.78
N VAL A 704 -42.72 18.42 -1.59
CA VAL A 704 -42.46 18.24 -3.02
C VAL A 704 -43.63 18.79 -3.82
N LEU A 705 -43.35 19.68 -4.77
CA LEU A 705 -44.32 20.18 -5.73
C LEU A 705 -44.28 19.29 -6.98
N ASP A 706 -45.30 18.44 -7.14
CA ASP A 706 -45.48 17.53 -8.29
C ASP A 706 -46.94 17.57 -8.77
N PHE A 707 -47.24 18.49 -9.69
CA PHE A 707 -48.60 18.71 -10.21
C PHE A 707 -49.14 17.58 -11.10
N GLU A 708 -48.34 16.58 -11.51
CA GLU A 708 -48.75 15.54 -12.47
C GLU A 708 -48.37 14.08 -12.10
N ASN A 709 -48.00 13.80 -10.84
CA ASN A 709 -47.73 12.43 -10.32
C ASN A 709 -46.70 11.64 -11.13
N GLN A 710 -45.51 12.19 -11.39
CA GLN A 710 -44.46 11.46 -12.12
C GLN A 710 -43.39 10.80 -11.24
N LEU A 711 -43.42 11.02 -9.92
CA LEU A 711 -42.59 10.26 -8.98
C LEU A 711 -43.07 8.79 -8.89
N GLN A 712 -42.61 7.94 -9.81
CA GLN A 712 -43.02 6.52 -9.87
C GLN A 712 -42.03 5.50 -9.29
N SER A 713 -40.87 5.86 -8.71
CA SER A 713 -39.79 4.87 -8.56
C SER A 713 -39.23 4.54 -7.17
N SER A 714 -39.65 5.13 -6.04
CA SER A 714 -39.28 4.52 -4.73
C SER A 714 -40.30 4.77 -3.62
N LYS A 715 -40.95 3.68 -3.17
CA LYS A 715 -41.96 3.69 -2.10
C LYS A 715 -41.43 4.15 -0.73
N MET A 716 -40.12 4.06 -0.48
CA MET A 716 -39.52 4.30 0.84
C MET A 716 -39.27 5.77 1.18
N ALA A 717 -38.99 6.64 0.20
CA ALA A 717 -38.76 8.07 0.43
C ALA A 717 -40.06 8.91 0.44
N LEU A 718 -41.08 8.44 -0.29
CA LEU A 718 -42.36 9.15 -0.47
C LEU A 718 -43.22 9.19 0.80
N ASP A 719 -43.16 8.17 1.66
CA ASP A 719 -43.97 8.11 2.90
C ASP A 719 -43.61 9.19 3.94
N ARG A 720 -42.46 9.86 3.77
CA ARG A 720 -41.95 10.90 4.68
C ARG A 720 -41.99 12.32 4.09
N CYS A 721 -42.40 12.46 2.84
CA CYS A 721 -42.49 13.75 2.15
C CYS A 721 -43.94 14.21 2.02
N ASN A 722 -44.20 15.51 2.20
CA ASN A 722 -45.50 16.09 1.86
C ASN A 722 -45.56 16.40 0.35
N ILE A 723 -46.43 15.75 -0.40
CA ILE A 723 -46.51 15.94 -1.86
C ILE A 723 -47.71 16.81 -2.17
N LEU A 724 -47.45 17.98 -2.74
CA LEU A 724 -48.47 18.90 -3.23
C LEU A 724 -48.74 18.62 -4.70
N LYS A 725 -50.00 18.30 -5.02
CA LYS A 725 -50.43 17.89 -6.37
C LYS A 725 -51.32 18.93 -7.04
N SER A 726 -51.77 19.94 -6.30
CA SER A 726 -52.65 20.98 -6.82
C SER A 726 -52.23 22.38 -6.41
N ASN A 727 -52.58 23.39 -7.21
CA ASN A 727 -52.28 24.79 -6.90
C ASN A 727 -53.02 25.27 -5.63
N ALA A 728 -54.16 24.65 -5.30
CA ALA A 728 -54.90 24.93 -4.06
C ALA A 728 -54.11 24.49 -2.81
N GLU A 729 -53.52 23.29 -2.84
CA GLU A 729 -52.66 22.80 -1.76
C GLU A 729 -51.39 23.65 -1.61
N PHE A 730 -50.81 24.09 -2.73
CA PHE A 730 -49.67 25.01 -2.71
C PHE A 730 -50.05 26.40 -2.17
N ALA A 731 -51.26 26.91 -2.48
CA ALA A 731 -51.75 28.18 -1.95
C ALA A 731 -51.84 28.16 -0.42
N GLU A 732 -52.41 27.10 0.15
CA GLU A 732 -52.55 26.95 1.60
C GLU A 732 -51.19 26.90 2.31
N LEU A 733 -50.22 26.19 1.72
CA LEU A 733 -48.86 26.15 2.24
C LEU A 733 -48.18 27.51 2.13
N PHE A 734 -48.35 28.20 1.01
CA PHE A 734 -47.82 29.54 0.78
C PHE A 734 -48.32 30.55 1.83
N ASP A 735 -49.62 30.56 2.12
CA ASP A 735 -50.21 31.47 3.10
C ASP A 735 -49.63 31.23 4.51
N LYS A 736 -49.49 29.96 4.92
CA LYS A 736 -48.83 29.61 6.20
C LYS A 736 -47.40 30.15 6.28
N PHE A 737 -46.65 30.06 5.18
CA PHE A 737 -45.28 30.55 5.12
C PHE A 737 -45.17 32.07 5.05
N LYS A 738 -46.11 32.72 4.38
CA LYS A 738 -46.23 34.17 4.33
C LYS A 738 -46.48 34.74 5.72
N ASP A 739 -47.41 34.16 6.47
CA ASP A 739 -47.70 34.56 7.86
C ASP A 739 -46.47 34.39 8.76
N LEU A 740 -45.69 33.32 8.57
CA LEU A 740 -44.43 33.11 9.30
C LEU A 740 -43.38 34.18 8.98
N ALA A 741 -43.24 34.57 7.71
CA ALA A 741 -42.34 35.64 7.28
C ALA A 741 -42.72 36.98 7.95
N GLU A 742 -44.00 37.35 7.84
CA GLU A 742 -44.54 38.60 8.37
C GLU A 742 -44.42 38.69 9.90
N ASN A 743 -44.70 37.58 10.61
CA ASN A 743 -44.49 37.50 12.06
C ASN A 743 -43.02 37.64 12.48
N SER A 744 -42.09 37.10 11.68
CA SER A 744 -40.65 37.20 11.97
C SER A 744 -40.10 38.62 11.79
N ARG A 745 -40.60 39.36 10.79
CA ARG A 745 -40.25 40.76 10.54
C ARG A 745 -40.71 41.68 11.66
N ASN A 746 -41.88 41.39 12.22
CA ASN A 746 -42.49 42.20 13.27
C ASN A 746 -41.87 41.97 14.66
N ASN A 747 -41.12 40.86 14.88
CA ASN A 747 -40.46 40.53 16.15
C ASN A 747 -39.03 39.96 15.95
N PRO A 748 -38.04 40.80 15.60
CA PRO A 748 -36.69 40.36 15.24
C PRO A 748 -35.84 39.83 16.42
N GLY A 749 -36.28 39.96 17.67
CA GLY A 749 -35.54 39.58 18.88
C GLY A 749 -35.82 38.16 19.43
N VAL A 750 -36.75 37.42 18.85
CA VAL A 750 -37.12 36.05 19.28
C VAL A 750 -36.81 35.06 18.16
N LEU A 751 -35.54 34.95 17.79
CA LEU A 751 -35.09 33.88 16.89
C LEU A 751 -34.78 32.64 17.73
N SER A 752 -35.74 31.70 17.78
CA SER A 752 -35.54 30.40 18.42
C SER A 752 -34.42 29.61 17.73
N PRO A 753 -33.44 29.05 18.45
CA PRO A 753 -32.36 28.22 17.88
C PRO A 753 -32.84 26.86 17.32
N GLN A 754 -34.15 26.61 17.32
CA GLN A 754 -34.84 25.41 16.84
C GLN A 754 -35.88 25.75 15.75
N ARG A 755 -35.52 26.55 14.73
CA ARG A 755 -36.39 26.65 13.56
C ARG A 755 -36.25 25.37 12.73
N GLU A 756 -37.37 24.66 12.57
CA GLU A 756 -37.47 23.47 11.72
C GLU A 756 -37.18 23.90 10.26
N VAL A 757 -36.17 23.32 9.63
CA VAL A 757 -35.82 23.64 8.24
C VAL A 757 -36.82 22.96 7.32
N HIS A 758 -37.59 23.75 6.58
CA HIS A 758 -38.56 23.26 5.60
C HIS A 758 -37.93 23.29 4.20
N LEU A 759 -37.82 22.13 3.56
CA LEU A 759 -37.27 22.01 2.21
C LEU A 759 -38.41 21.87 1.21
N LEU A 760 -38.45 22.74 0.19
CA LEU A 760 -39.40 22.68 -0.92
C LEU A 760 -38.68 22.27 -2.20
N PHE A 761 -39.00 21.09 -2.73
CA PHE A 761 -38.47 20.58 -3.99
C PHE A 761 -39.45 20.84 -5.14
N VAL A 762 -38.99 21.50 -6.20
CA VAL A 762 -39.70 21.70 -7.46
C VAL A 762 -39.11 20.73 -8.49
N VAL A 763 -39.87 19.70 -8.84
CA VAL A 763 -39.37 18.53 -9.58
C VAL A 763 -39.30 18.76 -11.09
N ASN A 764 -40.11 19.68 -11.64
CA ASN A 764 -40.14 19.91 -13.09
C ASN A 764 -40.64 21.32 -13.44
N THR A 765 -39.73 22.20 -13.84
CA THR A 765 -40.09 23.56 -14.28
C THR A 765 -40.73 23.59 -15.66
N ASP A 766 -40.34 22.73 -16.61
CA ASP A 766 -40.87 22.77 -17.98
C ASP A 766 -42.38 22.49 -18.01
N LYS A 767 -42.84 21.62 -17.11
CA LYS A 767 -44.27 21.37 -16.92
C LYS A 767 -44.97 22.50 -16.18
N LEU A 768 -44.29 23.13 -15.23
CA LEU A 768 -44.81 24.31 -14.55
C LEU A 768 -45.03 25.48 -15.51
N MET A 769 -44.14 25.63 -16.51
CA MET A 769 -44.26 26.61 -17.58
C MET A 769 -45.50 26.40 -18.46
N ASN A 770 -46.01 25.18 -18.52
CA ASN A 770 -47.22 24.80 -19.25
C ASN A 770 -48.49 24.77 -18.38
N HIS A 771 -48.39 25.06 -17.08
CA HIS A 771 -49.53 25.04 -16.16
C HIS A 771 -50.44 26.28 -16.36
N PRO A 772 -51.78 26.14 -16.31
CA PRO A 772 -52.71 27.26 -16.53
C PRO A 772 -52.49 28.44 -15.56
N ASP A 773 -52.15 28.14 -14.30
CA ASP A 773 -51.88 29.15 -13.26
C ASP A 773 -50.40 29.54 -13.12
N LYS A 774 -49.55 29.30 -14.13
CA LYS A 774 -48.09 29.48 -14.03
C LYS A 774 -47.68 30.82 -13.42
N ASN A 775 -48.32 31.91 -13.82
CA ASN A 775 -47.98 33.26 -13.34
C ASN A 775 -48.19 33.42 -11.83
N ILE A 776 -49.27 32.82 -11.29
CA ILE A 776 -49.58 32.86 -9.86
C ILE A 776 -48.59 31.99 -9.09
N ILE A 777 -48.28 30.80 -9.60
CA ILE A 777 -47.37 29.86 -8.95
C ILE A 777 -45.94 30.43 -8.91
N PHE A 778 -45.44 30.95 -10.02
CA PHE A 778 -44.12 31.60 -10.07
C PHE A 778 -44.05 32.84 -9.17
N SER A 779 -45.10 33.66 -9.12
CA SER A 779 -45.14 34.82 -8.21
C SER A 779 -45.01 34.41 -6.73
N ARG A 780 -45.68 33.31 -6.34
CA ARG A 780 -45.58 32.74 -4.98
C ARG A 780 -44.19 32.18 -4.70
N LEU A 781 -43.61 31.42 -5.64
CA LEU A 781 -42.25 30.89 -5.49
C LEU A 781 -41.21 32.01 -5.39
N SER A 782 -41.34 33.07 -6.20
CA SER A 782 -40.47 34.26 -6.12
C SER A 782 -40.59 34.97 -4.77
N TYR A 783 -41.79 35.09 -4.21
CA TYR A 783 -41.97 35.64 -2.87
C TYR A 783 -41.30 34.76 -1.80
N LEU A 784 -41.41 33.43 -1.89
CA LEU A 784 -40.72 32.53 -0.97
C LEU A 784 -39.20 32.66 -1.08
N LEU A 785 -38.64 32.72 -2.31
CA LEU A 785 -37.21 32.91 -2.57
C LEU A 785 -36.67 34.18 -1.88
N GLN A 786 -37.38 35.30 -2.00
CA GLN A 786 -37.00 36.59 -1.42
C GLN A 786 -37.02 36.61 0.11
N ASN A 787 -37.77 35.70 0.76
CA ASN A 787 -38.02 35.71 2.21
C ASN A 787 -37.56 34.40 2.89
N THR A 788 -36.63 33.66 2.27
CA THR A 788 -36.14 32.35 2.75
C THR A 788 -35.40 32.39 4.08
N SER A 789 -34.64 33.46 4.35
CA SER A 789 -33.94 33.67 5.63
C SER A 789 -34.92 33.88 6.79
N GLU A 790 -36.03 34.56 6.53
CA GLU A 790 -37.07 34.92 7.49
C GLU A 790 -38.02 33.74 7.81
N THR A 791 -38.28 32.89 6.82
CA THR A 791 -39.23 31.77 6.90
C THR A 791 -38.63 30.43 7.31
N GLY A 792 -37.31 30.25 7.23
CA GLY A 792 -36.66 28.95 7.45
C GLY A 792 -36.89 27.95 6.32
N ILE A 793 -37.35 28.42 5.15
CA ILE A 793 -37.62 27.60 3.97
C ILE A 793 -36.40 27.60 3.05
N ARG A 794 -36.16 26.47 2.38
CA ARG A 794 -35.14 26.33 1.34
C ARG A 794 -35.75 25.73 0.09
N LEU A 795 -35.39 26.26 -1.07
CA LEU A 795 -35.91 25.81 -2.36
C LEU A 795 -34.85 25.02 -3.13
N PHE A 796 -35.27 23.87 -3.66
CA PHE A 796 -34.51 23.04 -4.58
C PHE A 796 -35.27 22.98 -5.90
N VAL A 797 -34.69 23.51 -6.97
CA VAL A 797 -35.39 23.66 -8.26
C VAL A 797 -34.64 22.92 -9.35
N GLN A 798 -35.34 22.05 -10.08
CA GLN A 798 -34.82 21.36 -11.27
C GLN A 798 -35.27 22.06 -12.55
N ILE A 799 -34.32 22.39 -13.43
CA ILE A 799 -34.53 22.99 -14.77
C ILE A 799 -33.87 22.11 -15.83
N ASN A 800 -34.61 21.68 -16.86
CA ASN A 800 -34.09 20.72 -17.85
C ASN A 800 -33.71 21.31 -19.21
N ASP A 801 -34.22 22.49 -19.63
CA ASP A 801 -34.01 22.98 -21.00
C ASP A 801 -33.74 24.50 -21.11
N LYS A 802 -33.03 24.87 -22.18
CA LYS A 802 -32.65 26.23 -22.60
C LYS A 802 -33.87 27.13 -22.84
N SER A 803 -34.98 26.59 -23.35
CA SER A 803 -36.23 27.32 -23.61
C SER A 803 -36.82 27.97 -22.35
N ALA A 804 -36.45 27.46 -21.18
CA ALA A 804 -36.78 28.04 -19.89
C ALA A 804 -36.11 29.43 -19.70
N PHE A 805 -34.89 29.64 -20.19
CA PHE A 805 -34.16 30.90 -19.97
C PHE A 805 -34.51 32.03 -20.95
N ASP A 806 -35.30 31.75 -21.99
CA ASP A 806 -35.72 32.72 -23.01
C ASP A 806 -37.08 33.42 -22.69
N ASP A 807 -37.77 33.03 -21.61
CA ASP A 807 -39.08 33.57 -21.19
C ASP A 807 -38.92 34.60 -20.04
N ASP A 808 -39.55 35.79 -20.16
CA ASP A 808 -39.42 36.93 -19.22
C ASP A 808 -39.71 36.54 -17.75
N HIS A 809 -40.52 35.50 -17.54
CA HIS A 809 -40.88 34.98 -16.22
C HIS A 809 -39.74 34.27 -15.50
N LEU A 810 -38.84 33.61 -16.24
CA LEU A 810 -37.66 32.95 -15.68
C LEU A 810 -36.49 33.90 -15.52
N THR A 811 -36.46 35.05 -16.21
CA THR A 811 -35.55 36.17 -15.91
C THR A 811 -35.85 36.81 -14.55
N VAL A 812 -37.13 36.83 -14.13
CA VAL A 812 -37.54 37.28 -12.79
C VAL A 812 -37.26 36.21 -11.74
N PHE A 813 -37.54 34.94 -12.06
CA PHE A 813 -37.23 33.82 -11.16
C PHE A 813 -35.72 33.66 -10.93
N SER A 814 -34.93 33.77 -12.01
CA SER A 814 -33.48 33.73 -11.96
C SER A 814 -32.94 34.90 -11.14
N LYS A 815 -33.51 36.12 -11.29
CA LYS A 815 -33.21 37.35 -10.51
C LYS A 815 -33.33 37.23 -8.99
N TYR A 816 -34.12 36.28 -8.48
CA TYR A 816 -34.30 36.08 -7.04
C TYR A 816 -33.75 34.74 -6.53
N THR A 817 -33.27 33.87 -7.41
CA THR A 817 -32.30 32.81 -7.05
C THR A 817 -30.87 33.34 -6.91
N PHE A 818 -30.63 34.66 -6.91
CA PHE A 818 -29.28 35.21 -6.76
C PHE A 818 -28.74 34.97 -5.34
N GLY A 819 -27.72 34.11 -5.26
CA GLY A 819 -27.12 33.56 -4.04
C GLY A 819 -27.03 32.02 -4.02
N THR A 820 -27.60 31.30 -5.00
CA THR A 820 -27.78 29.83 -5.00
C THR A 820 -26.58 29.01 -5.47
N SER A 821 -26.37 27.81 -4.91
CA SER A 821 -25.46 26.80 -5.48
C SER A 821 -26.08 26.20 -6.74
N ILE A 822 -25.34 26.17 -7.86
CA ILE A 822 -25.80 25.63 -9.15
C ILE A 822 -25.08 24.30 -9.42
N ILE A 823 -25.85 23.25 -9.67
CA ILE A 823 -25.32 21.93 -10.06
C ILE A 823 -25.63 21.70 -11.52
N CYS A 824 -24.59 21.57 -12.36
CA CYS A 824 -24.71 21.31 -13.78
C CYS A 824 -24.29 19.87 -14.09
N LYS A 825 -25.15 19.08 -14.75
CA LYS A 825 -24.82 17.73 -15.21
C LYS A 825 -25.12 17.56 -16.69
N GLY A 826 -24.12 17.18 -17.49
CA GLY A 826 -24.22 17.04 -18.95
C GLY A 826 -24.50 18.34 -19.71
N ALA A 827 -24.08 19.49 -19.16
CA ALA A 827 -24.26 20.79 -19.78
C ALA A 827 -23.42 20.93 -21.07
N ASN A 828 -24.04 21.35 -22.17
CA ASN A 828 -23.33 21.70 -23.41
C ASN A 828 -22.85 23.16 -23.38
N GLU A 829 -21.93 23.54 -24.27
CA GLU A 829 -21.42 24.92 -24.40
C GLU A 829 -22.55 25.96 -24.57
N SER A 830 -23.68 25.57 -25.16
CA SER A 830 -24.86 26.42 -25.31
C SER A 830 -25.55 26.75 -23.98
N LEU A 831 -25.62 25.81 -23.04
CA LEU A 831 -26.20 26.02 -21.72
C LEU A 831 -25.28 26.88 -20.85
N LEU A 832 -23.97 26.59 -20.89
CA LEU A 832 -22.94 27.36 -20.18
C LEU A 832 -22.84 28.80 -20.69
N SER A 833 -22.94 29.01 -22.00
CA SER A 833 -22.95 30.36 -22.60
C SER A 833 -24.19 31.19 -22.21
N SER A 834 -25.34 30.53 -22.01
CA SER A 834 -26.57 31.16 -21.52
C SER A 834 -26.43 31.62 -20.06
N LEU A 835 -25.68 30.89 -19.24
CA LEU A 835 -25.35 31.29 -17.87
C LEU A 835 -24.39 32.49 -17.84
N THR A 836 -23.42 32.58 -18.76
CA THR A 836 -22.54 33.76 -18.90
C THR A 836 -23.23 35.03 -19.39
N LEU A 837 -24.33 34.91 -20.16
CA LEU A 837 -25.13 36.05 -20.63
C LEU A 837 -25.92 36.74 -19.50
N MET A 838 -26.01 36.13 -18.31
CA MET A 838 -26.71 36.65 -17.13
C MET A 838 -25.79 37.38 -16.12
N ASP A 839 -24.75 38.09 -16.58
CA ASP A 839 -23.75 38.85 -15.77
C ASP A 839 -22.80 38.01 -14.89
N TYR A 840 -22.52 36.76 -15.28
CA TYR A 840 -21.57 35.88 -14.59
C TYR A 840 -20.27 35.67 -15.37
N LYS A 841 -19.12 35.70 -14.68
CA LYS A 841 -17.82 35.30 -15.25
C LYS A 841 -17.52 33.86 -14.81
N ILE A 842 -17.47 32.93 -15.75
CA ILE A 842 -17.04 31.55 -15.48
C ILE A 842 -15.52 31.59 -15.25
N GLY A 843 -15.08 31.22 -14.05
CA GLY A 843 -13.68 31.08 -13.68
C GLY A 843 -13.05 29.78 -14.20
N ILE A 844 -11.72 29.73 -14.13
CA ILE A 844 -10.93 28.54 -14.46
C ILE A 844 -11.25 27.44 -13.43
N PRO A 845 -11.36 26.15 -13.82
CA PRO A 845 -11.59 25.07 -12.85
C PRO A 845 -10.45 25.04 -11.81
N GLU A 846 -10.79 25.07 -10.52
CA GLU A 846 -9.85 24.76 -9.44
C GLU A 846 -9.71 23.23 -9.27
N GLU A 847 -8.66 22.81 -8.57
CA GLU A 847 -8.38 21.40 -8.24
C GLU A 847 -9.65 20.66 -7.76
N GLY A 848 -9.99 19.55 -8.41
CA GLY A 848 -11.18 18.75 -8.11
C GLY A 848 -12.44 19.11 -8.90
N GLY A 849 -12.32 19.78 -10.05
CA GLY A 849 -13.44 20.01 -10.98
C GLY A 849 -14.45 21.06 -10.52
N LYS A 850 -14.09 21.89 -9.52
CA LYS A 850 -14.91 23.02 -9.08
C LYS A 850 -14.73 24.18 -10.05
N VAL A 851 -15.81 24.62 -10.68
CA VAL A 851 -15.81 25.85 -11.47
C VAL A 851 -16.32 26.97 -10.57
N LEU A 852 -15.46 27.92 -10.21
CA LEU A 852 -15.88 29.12 -9.50
C LEU A 852 -16.60 30.04 -10.50
N ILE A 853 -17.84 30.46 -10.18
CA ILE A 853 -18.52 31.50 -10.94
C ILE A 853 -18.52 32.78 -10.10
N GLU A 854 -17.85 33.81 -10.61
CA GLU A 854 -17.90 35.15 -10.01
C GLU A 854 -19.07 35.95 -10.58
N THR A 855 -19.89 36.53 -9.68
CA THR A 855 -20.95 37.48 -10.02
C THR A 855 -20.35 38.83 -10.41
N VAL A 856 -20.63 39.33 -11.61
CA VAL A 856 -20.22 40.67 -12.03
C VAL A 856 -21.37 41.65 -11.78
N ASN A 857 -21.64 42.00 -10.52
CA ASN A 857 -22.68 42.99 -10.25
C ASN A 857 -22.11 44.42 -10.22
N LYS A 858 -22.42 45.23 -11.25
CA LYS A 858 -22.03 46.66 -11.33
C LYS A 858 -23.04 47.63 -10.72
N ARG A 859 -24.12 47.17 -10.07
CA ARG A 859 -25.10 48.06 -9.41
C ARG A 859 -25.63 47.52 -8.07
N SER A 860 -25.61 48.41 -7.09
CA SER A 860 -26.31 48.48 -5.79
C SER A 860 -25.94 47.49 -4.67
N ASP A 861 -25.23 48.03 -3.66
CA ASP A 861 -25.38 47.90 -2.19
C ASP A 861 -25.55 46.53 -1.48
N PHE A 862 -25.55 45.41 -2.20
CA PHE A 862 -25.47 44.07 -1.59
C PHE A 862 -24.21 43.35 -2.06
N VAL A 863 -23.32 43.03 -1.12
CA VAL A 863 -22.23 42.06 -1.34
C VAL A 863 -22.89 40.69 -1.48
N ALA A 864 -23.01 40.18 -2.70
CA ALA A 864 -23.46 38.81 -2.93
C ALA A 864 -22.26 37.86 -2.72
N ASP A 865 -22.45 36.80 -1.92
CA ASP A 865 -21.47 35.73 -1.78
C ASP A 865 -21.19 35.04 -3.14
N PRO A 866 -19.96 34.54 -3.38
CA PRO A 866 -19.61 33.86 -4.62
C PRO A 866 -20.46 32.59 -4.84
N VAL A 867 -20.95 32.41 -6.07
CA VAL A 867 -21.77 31.26 -6.47
C VAL A 867 -20.85 30.07 -6.78
N LYS A 868 -21.08 28.93 -6.11
CA LYS A 868 -20.35 27.68 -6.37
C LYS A 868 -21.06 26.89 -7.49
N LEU A 869 -20.36 26.60 -8.59
CA LEU A 869 -20.80 25.68 -9.63
C LEU A 869 -20.14 24.31 -9.45
N TYR A 870 -20.96 23.26 -9.50
CA TYR A 870 -20.50 21.88 -9.53
C TYR A 870 -20.78 21.30 -10.92
N GLN A 871 -19.74 20.99 -11.69
CA GLN A 871 -19.88 20.26 -12.95
C GLN A 871 -19.69 18.76 -12.67
N ILE A 872 -20.75 17.98 -12.83
CA ILE A 872 -20.72 16.53 -12.65
C ILE A 872 -20.69 15.90 -14.05
N GLY A 873 -19.62 15.14 -14.32
CA GLY A 873 -19.42 14.38 -15.56
C GLY A 873 -20.53 13.38 -15.84
#